data_AF-A0A1Q5M1D3-F1
#
_entry.id   AF-A0A1Q5M1D3-F1
#
_cell.length_a   1.000
_cell.length_b   1.000
_cell.length_c   1.000
_cell.angle_alpha   90.00
_cell.angle_beta   90.00
_cell.angle_gamma   90.00
#
_symmetry.space_group_name_H-M   'P 1'
#
loop_
_entity.id
_entity.type
_entity.pdbx_description
1 polymer ?
#
loop_
_entity_poly.entity_id
_entity_poly.type
_entity_poly.pdbx_seq_one_letter_code
_entity_poly.pdbx_strand_id
1 'polypeptide(L)'
;MLTLDRLTVEDFGPYRGRQEMTFSSDRGVYIVYGPNGRGKTTLHNAFRYALYGEIHGRRGAEDASELVNTEARKEAGGVGAFETVLDFHDNGVPYRLIRRYDEGTHPTETVILQRDGEVLSPDDSRRIIQMIAPESVSQFFLFDGELLRQYEDLLDPGSEKGAELERSIERVLGIPIVGNAKADAVAISRAASKQLSEQYAANHETNRMGLALKEAQDIRDRHQKDYSDVESQIEAAQNRISELDVLMREQQKAQHILGKIDQLQVQIAGVEGRETAAIDALDELSTDLWKAVLARSATARLAEVDVAVATAESELSEAAAAMRDLTHLHTAPDCPVCHREIPSALRDQLTEKIQRIASAGHQEDVQTRLDRLRAKRRTLQSLAQQDVRLIVERDANLRQVRLEKEELYGDIAELRQQIDEIGQSEEQVRALSTERDERHAKLERDKDRLAAIDVQIRKKEADIEDFKRRLRKQVTPDRTIELKDEVAQRLRDLFSDSIDAYRTKLRRRVEAHASEIFRVLASEPDYVGLRITDSYGLEILDKDGEVVRRSAGYEHLVALSLIAALQDSAAVRGPVVMDYPFGRLDADNTAHVVAALPRMARQVILLSFDGEFDRAAALQALGGNLVAEYQLERRSSKHTVIERRRAAV
;
A
#
# COMPACT_ATOMS: atom_id res chain seq x y z
N MET A 1 -8.47 4.43 -39.72
CA MET A 1 -7.54 3.51 -39.05
C MET A 1 -6.15 3.91 -39.45
N LEU A 2 -5.29 4.05 -38.46
CA LEU A 2 -3.90 4.42 -38.63
C LEU A 2 -3.11 3.30 -39.32
N THR A 3 -2.34 3.64 -40.34
CA THR A 3 -1.44 2.73 -41.06
C THR A 3 -0.17 3.49 -41.44
N LEU A 4 1.02 2.93 -41.18
CA LEU A 4 2.28 3.57 -41.55
C LEU A 4 2.63 3.27 -43.00
N ASP A 5 3.21 4.25 -43.69
CA ASP A 5 3.73 4.10 -45.05
C ASP A 5 5.24 4.23 -45.07
N ARG A 6 5.80 5.14 -44.27
CA ARG A 6 7.25 5.38 -44.23
C ARG A 6 7.71 5.98 -42.91
N LEU A 7 8.85 5.48 -42.43
CA LEU A 7 9.65 6.16 -41.42
C LEU A 7 10.96 6.61 -42.08
N THR A 8 11.29 7.89 -41.94
CA THR A 8 12.58 8.47 -42.30
C THR A 8 13.25 9.00 -41.04
N VAL A 9 14.53 8.70 -40.87
CA VAL A 9 15.36 9.25 -39.80
C VAL A 9 16.60 9.89 -40.42
N GLU A 10 16.99 11.05 -39.92
CA GLU A 10 18.20 11.76 -40.33
C GLU A 10 19.00 12.16 -39.10
N ASP A 11 20.24 11.67 -39.02
CA ASP A 11 21.18 11.92 -37.93
C ASP A 11 20.67 11.56 -36.52
N PHE A 12 19.76 10.58 -36.44
CA PHE A 12 19.13 10.09 -35.22
C PHE A 12 19.88 8.91 -34.59
N GLY A 13 20.51 9.12 -33.45
CA GLY A 13 21.26 8.13 -32.69
C GLY A 13 22.39 7.50 -33.52
N PRO A 14 22.37 6.18 -33.78
CA PRO A 14 23.35 5.53 -34.64
C PRO A 14 23.07 5.68 -36.15
N TYR A 15 21.94 6.27 -36.55
CA TYR A 15 21.55 6.43 -37.96
C TYR A 15 22.08 7.75 -38.49
N ARG A 16 23.28 7.72 -39.09
CA ARG A 16 23.89 8.89 -39.73
C ARG A 16 23.28 9.11 -41.13
N GLY A 17 23.05 10.37 -41.47
CA GLY A 17 22.42 10.80 -42.71
C GLY A 17 20.97 10.31 -42.81
N ARG A 18 20.36 10.57 -43.95
CA ARG A 18 18.98 10.17 -44.22
C ARG A 18 18.85 8.67 -44.47
N GLN A 19 18.03 8.00 -43.67
CA GLN A 19 17.70 6.58 -43.80
C GLN A 19 16.19 6.38 -43.80
N GLU A 20 15.70 5.40 -44.58
CA GLU A 20 14.27 5.21 -44.80
C GLU A 20 13.85 3.75 -44.68
N MET A 21 12.66 3.55 -44.11
CA MET A 21 11.92 2.29 -44.12
C MET A 21 10.54 2.52 -44.71
N THR A 22 10.15 1.69 -45.67
CA THR A 22 8.84 1.78 -46.34
C THR A 22 7.95 0.59 -45.97
N PHE A 23 6.69 0.86 -45.70
CA PHE A 23 5.67 -0.11 -45.34
C PHE A 23 4.63 -0.16 -46.47
N SER A 24 4.85 -1.04 -47.45
CA SER A 24 4.10 -1.07 -48.70
C SER A 24 2.70 -1.68 -48.64
N SER A 25 2.26 -2.14 -47.47
CA SER A 25 0.95 -2.76 -47.25
C SER A 25 0.38 -2.38 -45.89
N ASP A 26 -0.95 -2.19 -45.85
CA ASP A 26 -1.77 -1.96 -44.66
C ASP A 26 -2.01 -3.23 -43.84
N ARG A 27 -1.57 -4.38 -44.34
CA ARG A 27 -1.57 -5.64 -43.62
C ARG A 27 -0.27 -6.42 -43.82
N GLY A 28 0.25 -6.97 -42.74
CA GLY A 28 1.36 -7.91 -42.74
C GLY A 28 2.45 -7.57 -41.73
N VAL A 29 3.50 -8.37 -41.79
CA VAL A 29 4.63 -8.35 -40.86
C VAL A 29 5.86 -7.83 -41.60
N TYR A 30 6.55 -6.90 -40.96
CA TYR A 30 7.85 -6.37 -41.36
C TYR A 30 8.84 -6.77 -40.28
N ILE A 31 9.99 -7.34 -40.66
CA ILE A 31 11.00 -7.77 -39.70
C ILE A 31 12.27 -6.95 -39.91
N VAL A 32 12.79 -6.38 -38.83
CA VAL A 32 14.06 -5.64 -38.81
C VAL A 32 15.07 -6.43 -38.00
N TYR A 33 16.06 -6.98 -38.69
CA TYR A 33 17.14 -7.75 -38.09
C TYR A 33 18.31 -6.86 -37.69
N GLY A 34 18.81 -7.02 -36.47
CA GLY A 34 20.05 -6.38 -36.05
C GLY A 34 20.60 -6.98 -34.75
N PRO A 35 21.92 -7.24 -34.64
CA PRO A 35 22.53 -7.64 -33.37
C PRO A 35 22.24 -6.66 -32.21
N ASN A 36 22.48 -7.09 -30.98
CA ASN A 36 22.36 -6.21 -29.81
C ASN A 36 23.33 -5.02 -29.91
N GLY A 37 22.87 -3.83 -29.52
CA GLY A 37 23.64 -2.59 -29.65
C GLY A 37 23.73 -2.01 -31.08
N ARG A 38 22.86 -2.43 -32.00
CA ARG A 38 22.83 -1.94 -33.40
C ARG A 38 21.73 -0.90 -33.68
N GLY A 39 21.07 -0.39 -32.64
CA GLY A 39 20.07 0.67 -32.79
C GLY A 39 18.63 0.21 -32.95
N LYS A 40 18.29 -1.05 -32.66
CA LYS A 40 16.89 -1.53 -32.65
C LYS A 40 16.00 -0.72 -31.72
N THR A 41 16.36 -0.65 -30.44
CA THR A 41 15.67 0.20 -29.45
C THR A 41 15.71 1.68 -29.82
N THR A 42 16.79 2.13 -30.48
CA THR A 42 16.83 3.50 -31.01
C THR A 42 15.84 3.70 -32.17
N LEU A 43 15.64 2.71 -33.03
CA LEU A 43 14.64 2.76 -34.10
C LEU A 43 13.22 2.72 -33.53
N HIS A 44 12.98 1.92 -32.48
CA HIS A 44 11.75 1.96 -31.72
C HIS A 44 11.49 3.37 -31.15
N ASN A 45 12.52 3.98 -30.54
CA ASN A 45 12.47 5.38 -30.09
C ASN A 45 12.28 6.39 -31.23
N ALA A 46 12.67 6.09 -32.47
CA ALA A 46 12.39 6.98 -33.60
C ALA A 46 10.88 7.08 -33.89
N PHE A 47 10.14 5.97 -33.78
CA PHE A 47 8.67 6.02 -33.87
C PHE A 47 8.06 6.77 -32.68
N ARG A 48 8.55 6.52 -31.46
CA ARG A 48 8.10 7.20 -30.24
C ARG A 48 8.34 8.71 -30.33
N TYR A 49 9.54 9.10 -30.72
CA TYR A 49 9.92 10.50 -30.88
C TYR A 49 9.06 11.15 -31.98
N ALA A 50 8.91 10.53 -33.15
CA ALA A 50 8.10 11.08 -34.23
C ALA A 50 6.66 11.39 -33.78
N LEU A 51 6.01 10.46 -33.07
CA LEU A 51 4.63 10.65 -32.60
C LEU A 51 4.55 11.63 -31.41
N TYR A 52 5.39 11.43 -30.39
CA TYR A 52 5.20 12.04 -29.07
C TYR A 52 6.24 13.10 -28.70
N GLY A 53 7.42 13.08 -29.31
CA GLY A 53 8.56 13.93 -28.93
C GLY A 53 9.34 13.38 -27.75
N GLU A 54 9.06 12.14 -27.35
CA GLU A 54 9.68 11.51 -26.20
C GLU A 54 10.68 10.43 -26.61
N ILE A 55 11.70 10.26 -25.76
CA ILE A 55 12.70 9.21 -25.87
C ILE A 55 12.74 8.50 -24.53
N HIS A 56 12.65 7.17 -24.53
CA HIS A 56 12.80 6.39 -23.31
C HIS A 56 14.03 5.52 -23.40
N GLY A 57 14.86 5.55 -22.36
CA GLY A 57 15.93 4.58 -22.16
C GLY A 57 15.68 3.71 -20.94
N ARG A 58 16.74 3.05 -20.46
CA ARG A 58 16.65 2.01 -19.41
C ARG A 58 16.15 2.51 -18.04
N ARG A 59 16.18 3.82 -17.81
CA ARG A 59 15.79 4.45 -16.53
C ARG A 59 14.55 5.34 -16.67
N GLY A 60 13.87 5.34 -17.82
CA GLY A 60 12.73 6.21 -18.11
C GLY A 60 13.03 7.20 -19.22
N ALA A 61 12.41 8.38 -19.18
CA ALA A 61 12.60 9.43 -20.18
C ALA A 61 14.05 9.93 -20.21
N GLU A 62 14.61 10.08 -21.42
CA GLU A 62 15.96 10.61 -21.68
C GLU A 62 15.88 11.92 -22.48
N ASP A 63 16.94 12.73 -22.40
CA ASP A 63 17.03 14.01 -23.11
C ASP A 63 17.27 13.77 -24.61
N ALA A 64 16.55 14.51 -25.46
CA ALA A 64 16.69 14.43 -26.91
C ALA A 64 18.11 14.67 -27.42
N SER A 65 18.89 15.51 -26.73
CA SER A 65 20.30 15.76 -27.05
C SER A 65 21.16 14.48 -27.09
N GLU A 66 20.79 13.43 -26.35
CA GLU A 66 21.51 12.16 -26.33
C GLU A 66 21.39 11.38 -27.64
N LEU A 67 20.36 11.66 -28.44
CA LEU A 67 20.13 11.04 -29.75
C LEU A 67 20.67 11.85 -30.92
N VAL A 68 21.40 12.94 -30.70
CA VAL A 68 22.14 13.59 -31.79
C VAL A 68 23.27 12.67 -32.26
N ASN A 69 23.33 12.37 -33.57
CA ASN A 69 24.41 11.56 -34.10
C ASN A 69 25.78 12.24 -33.90
N THR A 70 26.67 11.55 -33.19
CA THR A 70 27.98 12.11 -32.82
C THR A 70 28.93 12.37 -33.98
N GLU A 71 28.81 11.65 -35.11
CA GLU A 71 29.63 11.89 -36.30
C GLU A 71 29.11 13.11 -37.05
N ALA A 72 27.79 13.20 -37.27
CA ALA A 72 27.14 14.36 -37.89
C ALA A 72 27.39 15.65 -37.10
N ARG A 73 27.29 15.61 -35.77
CA ARG A 73 27.60 16.75 -34.88
C ARG A 73 29.04 17.25 -35.07
N LYS A 74 30.01 16.33 -35.22
CA LYS A 74 31.42 16.71 -35.43
C LYS A 74 31.61 17.38 -36.79
N GLU A 75 30.95 16.89 -37.83
CA GLU A 75 31.02 17.45 -39.18
C GLU A 75 30.36 18.84 -39.26
N ALA A 76 29.30 19.06 -38.49
CA ALA A 76 28.61 20.34 -38.36
C ALA A 76 29.32 21.37 -37.45
N GLY A 77 30.54 21.09 -37.00
CA GLY A 77 31.34 22.03 -36.19
C GLY A 77 31.00 22.04 -34.70
N GLY A 78 30.37 20.98 -34.19
CA GLY A 78 30.11 20.77 -32.76
C GLY A 78 28.66 20.96 -32.31
N VAL A 79 27.80 21.44 -33.20
CA VAL A 79 26.35 21.58 -32.98
C VAL A 79 25.63 20.64 -33.93
N GLY A 80 24.82 19.72 -33.42
CA GLY A 80 24.10 18.75 -34.23
C GLY A 80 22.61 19.06 -34.34
N ALA A 81 21.95 18.29 -35.19
CA ALA A 81 20.51 18.27 -35.32
C ALA A 81 20.11 16.86 -35.75
N PHE A 82 18.84 16.52 -35.57
CA PHE A 82 18.28 15.31 -36.15
C PHE A 82 16.82 15.53 -36.53
N GLU A 83 16.33 14.71 -37.44
CA GLU A 83 14.95 14.76 -37.92
C GLU A 83 14.34 13.36 -38.00
N THR A 84 13.07 13.26 -37.63
CA THR A 84 12.23 12.08 -37.87
C THR A 84 11.03 12.50 -38.69
N VAL A 85 10.73 11.76 -39.76
CA VAL A 85 9.54 11.95 -40.59
C VAL A 85 8.74 10.66 -40.61
N LEU A 86 7.47 10.74 -40.23
CA LEU A 86 6.53 9.63 -40.27
C LEU A 86 5.41 9.96 -41.27
N ASP A 87 5.39 9.22 -42.38
CA ASP A 87 4.30 9.23 -43.35
C ASP A 87 3.30 8.11 -42.98
N PHE A 88 2.03 8.47 -42.80
CA PHE A 88 0.98 7.54 -42.42
C PHE A 88 -0.38 7.96 -42.98
N HIS A 89 -1.33 7.03 -43.03
CA HIS A 89 -2.74 7.32 -43.31
C HIS A 89 -3.59 7.11 -42.07
N ASP A 90 -4.58 7.97 -41.85
CA ASP A 90 -5.71 7.65 -40.98
C ASP A 90 -7.03 7.83 -41.72
N ASN A 91 -7.84 6.76 -41.73
CA ASN A 91 -9.16 6.72 -42.37
C ASN A 91 -9.10 7.12 -43.86
N GLY A 92 -8.00 6.78 -44.54
CA GLY A 92 -7.76 7.08 -45.95
C GLY A 92 -7.20 8.48 -46.21
N VAL A 93 -7.03 9.32 -45.19
CA VAL A 93 -6.42 10.65 -45.31
C VAL A 93 -4.91 10.53 -45.07
N PRO A 94 -4.06 11.01 -46.00
CA PRO A 94 -2.61 10.98 -45.82
C PRO A 94 -2.13 12.09 -44.88
N TYR A 95 -1.17 11.73 -44.03
CA TYR A 95 -0.49 12.62 -43.09
C TYR A 95 1.02 12.48 -43.21
N ARG A 96 1.72 13.58 -42.96
CA ARG A 96 3.18 13.62 -42.81
C ARG A 96 3.52 14.38 -41.54
N LEU A 97 4.13 13.68 -40.58
CA LEU A 97 4.57 14.24 -39.31
C LEU A 97 6.09 14.38 -39.33
N ILE A 98 6.56 15.62 -39.24
CA ILE A 98 7.98 15.97 -39.20
C ILE A 98 8.28 16.48 -37.81
N ARG A 99 9.29 15.89 -37.17
CA ARG A 99 9.88 16.42 -35.94
C ARG A 99 11.36 16.61 -36.11
N ARG A 100 11.83 17.80 -35.75
CA ARG A 100 13.23 18.19 -35.85
C ARG A 100 13.72 18.70 -34.51
N TYR A 101 14.88 18.21 -34.10
CA TYR A 101 15.63 18.73 -32.96
C TYR A 101 16.86 19.45 -33.49
N ASP A 102 17.06 20.70 -33.05
CA ASP A 102 18.28 21.46 -33.32
C ASP A 102 19.00 21.72 -31.99
N GLU A 103 20.23 21.22 -31.88
CA GLU A 103 21.12 21.48 -30.74
C GLU A 103 21.55 22.97 -30.80
N GLY A 104 21.73 23.59 -29.64
CA GLY A 104 22.10 25.00 -29.56
C GLY A 104 22.21 25.47 -28.11
N THR A 105 22.54 26.74 -27.90
CA THR A 105 22.53 27.34 -26.55
C THR A 105 21.15 27.29 -25.91
N HIS A 106 20.10 27.32 -26.73
CA HIS A 106 18.74 26.99 -26.35
C HIS A 106 18.26 25.94 -27.36
N PRO A 107 18.23 24.64 -27.01
CA PRO A 107 17.80 23.61 -27.94
C PRO A 107 16.34 23.85 -28.33
N THR A 108 16.03 23.62 -29.61
CA THR A 108 14.68 23.83 -30.14
C THR A 108 14.15 22.55 -30.75
N GLU A 109 12.90 22.21 -30.42
CA GLU A 109 12.16 21.16 -31.09
C GLU A 109 11.05 21.78 -31.95
N THR A 110 11.00 21.37 -33.21
CA THR A 110 9.98 21.80 -34.18
C THR A 110 9.13 20.61 -34.58
N VAL A 111 7.81 20.78 -34.51
CA VAL A 111 6.81 19.77 -34.93
C VAL A 111 5.96 20.36 -36.05
N ILE A 112 5.88 19.65 -37.18
CA ILE A 112 5.06 20.04 -38.33
C ILE A 112 4.20 18.84 -38.72
N LEU A 113 2.88 18.99 -38.68
CA LEU A 113 1.95 18.02 -39.21
C LEU A 113 1.34 18.55 -40.52
N GLN A 114 1.45 17.75 -41.58
CA GLN A 114 0.75 17.98 -42.84
C GLN A 114 -0.42 17.02 -42.96
N ARG A 115 -1.57 17.53 -43.40
CA ARG A 115 -2.77 16.74 -43.73
C ARG A 115 -3.11 17.00 -45.19
N ASP A 116 -3.10 15.95 -46.00
CA ASP A 116 -3.34 16.06 -47.46
C ASP A 116 -2.45 17.12 -48.15
N GLY A 117 -1.20 17.22 -47.68
CA GLY A 117 -0.21 18.19 -48.18
C GLY A 117 -0.30 19.60 -47.58
N GLU A 118 -1.35 19.92 -46.81
CA GLU A 118 -1.49 21.22 -46.14
C GLU A 118 -0.88 21.21 -44.74
N VAL A 119 -0.05 22.21 -44.43
CA VAL A 119 0.56 22.38 -43.09
C VAL A 119 -0.48 22.91 -42.11
N LEU A 120 -0.61 22.21 -40.98
CA LEU A 120 -1.54 22.58 -39.91
C LEU A 120 -0.91 23.53 -38.89
N SER A 121 -1.75 24.24 -38.14
CA SER A 121 -1.29 25.03 -37.00
C SER A 121 -0.71 24.12 -35.90
N PRO A 122 0.18 24.62 -35.02
CA PRO A 122 0.71 23.82 -33.90
C PRO A 122 -0.38 23.27 -32.97
N ASP A 123 -1.45 24.03 -32.72
CA ASP A 123 -2.57 23.61 -31.87
C ASP A 123 -3.39 22.50 -32.53
N ASP A 124 -3.66 22.62 -33.84
CA ASP A 124 -4.38 21.57 -34.57
C ASP A 124 -3.53 20.31 -34.71
N SER A 125 -2.22 20.46 -34.91
CA SER A 125 -1.26 19.36 -34.97
C SER A 125 -1.31 18.53 -33.69
N ARG A 126 -1.18 19.19 -32.52
CA ARG A 126 -1.28 18.52 -31.21
C ARG A 126 -2.62 17.83 -31.01
N ARG A 127 -3.73 18.51 -31.32
CA ARG A 127 -5.09 17.93 -31.18
C ARG A 127 -5.28 16.69 -32.06
N ILE A 128 -4.83 16.75 -33.31
CA ILE A 128 -4.99 15.65 -34.26
C ILE A 128 -4.09 14.47 -33.89
N ILE A 129 -2.83 14.70 -33.48
CA ILE A 129 -1.95 13.63 -33.00
C ILE A 129 -2.59 12.94 -31.78
N GLN A 130 -3.07 13.72 -30.80
CA GLN A 130 -3.73 13.17 -29.61
C GLN A 130 -5.01 12.40 -29.92
N MET A 131 -5.67 12.69 -31.05
CA MET A 131 -6.86 11.98 -31.51
C MET A 131 -6.51 10.70 -32.28
N ILE A 132 -5.48 10.73 -33.14
CA ILE A 132 -5.11 9.60 -34.01
C ILE A 132 -4.26 8.57 -33.26
N ALA A 133 -3.32 9.02 -32.45
CA ALA A 133 -2.41 8.19 -31.68
C ALA A 133 -2.17 8.84 -30.31
N PRO A 134 -3.11 8.72 -29.35
CA PRO A 134 -2.94 9.30 -28.02
C PRO A 134 -1.72 8.72 -27.29
N GLU A 135 -0.97 9.56 -26.59
CA GLU A 135 0.25 9.14 -25.88
C GLU A 135 -0.01 8.12 -24.77
N SER A 136 -1.12 8.28 -24.04
CA SER A 136 -1.51 7.37 -22.96
C SER A 136 -1.74 5.92 -23.41
N VAL A 137 -1.85 5.70 -24.71
CA VAL A 137 -2.06 4.36 -25.28
C VAL A 137 -0.86 3.90 -26.11
N SER A 138 0.23 4.68 -26.13
CA SER A 138 1.42 4.45 -26.94
C SER A 138 2.01 3.06 -26.77
N GLN A 139 2.02 2.51 -25.56
CA GLN A 139 2.51 1.15 -25.25
C GLN A 139 1.79 0.02 -26.01
N PHE A 140 0.58 0.25 -26.51
CA PHE A 140 -0.15 -0.72 -27.33
C PHE A 140 0.22 -0.62 -28.82
N PHE A 141 0.81 0.50 -29.25
CA PHE A 141 1.35 0.72 -30.60
C PHE A 141 2.88 0.49 -30.66
N LEU A 142 3.57 0.78 -29.57
CA LEU A 142 5.02 0.75 -29.41
C LEU A 142 5.33 -0.15 -28.21
N PHE A 143 5.36 -1.44 -28.48
CA PHE A 143 5.58 -2.48 -27.48
C PHE A 143 7.08 -2.71 -27.26
N ASP A 144 7.52 -2.51 -26.03
CA ASP A 144 8.87 -2.82 -25.58
C ASP A 144 8.81 -4.04 -24.64
N GLY A 145 9.52 -5.11 -25.00
CA GLY A 145 9.59 -6.33 -24.21
C GLY A 145 10.12 -6.13 -22.77
N GLU A 146 10.78 -5.02 -22.46
CA GLU A 146 11.18 -4.68 -21.09
C GLU A 146 10.00 -4.21 -20.21
N LEU A 147 8.91 -3.72 -20.81
CA LEU A 147 7.70 -3.21 -20.11
C LEU A 147 6.75 -4.30 -19.63
N LEU A 148 7.04 -5.58 -19.89
CA LEU A 148 6.21 -6.72 -19.45
C LEU A 148 5.89 -6.72 -17.95
N ARG A 149 6.79 -6.19 -17.12
CA ARG A 149 6.58 -6.09 -15.67
C ARG A 149 5.35 -5.23 -15.31
N GLN A 150 5.00 -4.24 -16.12
CA GLN A 150 3.82 -3.39 -15.86
C GLN A 150 2.51 -4.17 -16.06
N TYR A 151 2.51 -5.21 -16.89
CA TYR A 151 1.34 -6.07 -17.08
C TYR A 151 1.16 -7.04 -15.90
N GLU A 152 2.26 -7.46 -15.25
CA GLU A 152 2.23 -8.22 -13.99
C GLU A 152 1.54 -7.40 -12.88
N ASP A 153 1.82 -6.10 -12.84
CA ASP A 153 1.24 -5.14 -11.89
C ASP A 153 -0.30 -5.03 -11.99
N LEU A 154 -0.93 -5.39 -13.12
CA LEU A 154 -2.41 -5.39 -13.26
C LEU A 154 -3.12 -6.45 -12.40
N LEU A 155 -2.38 -7.42 -11.87
CA LEU A 155 -2.92 -8.44 -10.97
C LEU A 155 -2.90 -8.02 -9.51
N ASP A 156 -2.15 -6.98 -9.18
CA ASP A 156 -2.07 -6.42 -7.84
C ASP A 156 -2.90 -5.13 -7.80
N PRO A 157 -4.12 -5.16 -7.21
CA PRO A 157 -4.96 -3.97 -7.08
C PRO A 157 -4.30 -2.82 -6.30
N GLY A 158 -3.21 -3.10 -5.55
CA GLY A 158 -2.41 -2.11 -4.84
C GLY A 158 -1.21 -1.57 -5.62
N SER A 159 -1.00 -1.97 -6.88
CA SER A 159 0.10 -1.48 -7.70
C SER A 159 -0.26 -0.18 -8.42
N GLU A 160 0.51 0.89 -8.17
CA GLU A 160 0.34 2.20 -8.82
C GLU A 160 0.45 2.08 -10.35
N LYS A 161 1.44 1.31 -10.82
CA LYS A 161 1.65 1.02 -12.25
C LYS A 161 0.49 0.24 -12.85
N GLY A 162 -0.09 -0.69 -12.07
CA GLY A 162 -1.30 -1.41 -12.44
C GLY A 162 -2.49 -0.47 -12.61
N ALA A 163 -2.70 0.45 -11.66
CA ALA A 163 -3.78 1.44 -11.72
C ALA A 163 -3.59 2.48 -12.84
N GLU A 164 -2.35 2.86 -13.16
CA GLU A 164 -2.04 3.70 -14.32
C GLU A 164 -2.34 2.96 -15.63
N LEU A 165 -1.89 1.71 -15.75
CA LEU A 165 -2.12 0.87 -16.91
C LEU A 165 -3.62 0.56 -17.11
N GLU A 166 -4.36 0.29 -16.04
CA GLU A 166 -5.82 0.15 -16.06
C GLU A 166 -6.48 1.41 -16.65
N ARG A 167 -6.15 2.61 -16.15
CA ARG A 167 -6.68 3.88 -16.69
C ARG A 167 -6.32 4.07 -18.16
N SER A 168 -5.13 3.67 -18.57
CA SER A 168 -4.69 3.72 -19.96
C SER A 168 -5.49 2.75 -20.84
N ILE A 169 -5.77 1.54 -20.36
CA ILE A 169 -6.66 0.56 -21.02
C ILE A 169 -8.08 1.12 -21.17
N GLU A 170 -8.64 1.73 -20.13
CA GLU A 170 -9.98 2.33 -20.20
C GLU A 170 -10.07 3.45 -21.25
N ARG A 171 -8.99 4.24 -21.39
CA ARG A 171 -8.85 5.26 -22.45
C ARG A 171 -8.82 4.63 -23.84
N VAL A 172 -8.03 3.55 -24.05
CA VAL A 172 -7.99 2.79 -25.32
C VAL A 172 -9.38 2.31 -25.73
N LEU A 173 -10.12 1.77 -24.76
CA LEU A 173 -11.46 1.22 -24.97
C LEU A 173 -12.53 2.31 -25.11
N GLY A 174 -12.17 3.57 -24.91
CA GLY A 174 -13.04 4.72 -25.11
C GLY A 174 -14.07 4.93 -23.99
N ILE A 175 -13.84 4.37 -22.79
CA ILE A 175 -14.74 4.55 -21.64
C ILE A 175 -14.92 6.03 -21.27
N PRO A 176 -13.86 6.88 -21.25
CA PRO A 176 -13.99 8.30 -20.94
C PRO A 176 -14.91 9.07 -21.90
N ILE A 177 -15.09 8.61 -23.15
CA ILE A 177 -15.96 9.28 -24.12
C ILE A 177 -17.42 9.28 -23.61
N VAL A 178 -17.87 8.17 -23.02
CA VAL A 178 -19.23 8.07 -22.45
C VAL A 178 -19.35 8.94 -21.21
N GLY A 179 -18.30 9.00 -20.38
CA GLY A 179 -18.22 9.90 -19.23
C GLY A 179 -18.30 11.38 -19.64
N ASN A 180 -17.58 11.78 -20.68
CA ASN A 180 -17.61 13.13 -21.23
C ASN A 180 -18.99 13.46 -21.82
N ALA A 181 -19.60 12.52 -22.56
CA ALA A 181 -20.96 12.70 -23.08
C ALA A 181 -22.00 12.90 -21.96
N LYS A 182 -21.85 12.19 -20.83
CA LYS A 182 -22.64 12.43 -19.62
C LYS A 182 -22.40 13.84 -19.08
N ALA A 183 -21.14 14.28 -18.96
CA ALA A 183 -20.80 15.61 -18.47
C ALA A 183 -21.40 16.72 -19.36
N ASP A 184 -21.34 16.56 -20.69
CA ASP A 184 -21.94 17.48 -21.66
C ASP A 184 -23.48 17.53 -21.50
N ALA A 185 -24.12 16.37 -21.36
CA ALA A 185 -25.56 16.30 -21.12
C ALA A 185 -25.95 17.00 -19.80
N VAL A 186 -25.17 16.83 -18.73
CA VAL A 186 -25.34 17.55 -17.47
C VAL A 186 -25.21 19.06 -17.67
N ALA A 187 -24.19 19.52 -18.40
CA ALA A 187 -23.97 20.94 -18.65
C ALA A 187 -25.15 21.57 -19.44
N ILE A 188 -25.63 20.89 -20.48
CA ILE A 188 -26.79 21.32 -21.26
C ILE A 188 -28.06 21.37 -20.41
N SER A 189 -28.32 20.33 -19.60
CA SER A 189 -29.48 20.31 -18.69
C SER A 189 -29.41 21.44 -17.67
N ARG A 190 -28.24 21.68 -17.05
CA ARG A 190 -28.07 22.80 -16.10
C ARG A 190 -28.37 24.15 -16.76
N ALA A 191 -27.85 24.39 -17.97
CA ALA A 191 -28.08 25.63 -18.71
C ALA A 191 -29.57 25.84 -19.04
N ALA A 192 -30.25 24.81 -19.56
CA ALA A 192 -31.67 24.87 -19.88
C ALA A 192 -32.55 25.02 -18.63
N SER A 193 -32.22 24.30 -17.55
CA SER A 193 -32.92 24.36 -16.26
C SER A 193 -32.81 25.74 -15.61
N LYS A 194 -31.68 26.42 -15.78
CA LYS A 194 -31.48 27.80 -15.31
C LYS A 194 -32.35 28.78 -16.10
N GLN A 195 -32.35 28.69 -17.43
CA GLN A 195 -33.22 29.51 -18.28
C GLN A 195 -34.71 29.35 -17.95
N LEU A 196 -35.14 28.10 -17.68
CA LEU A 196 -36.50 27.81 -17.22
C LEU A 196 -36.81 28.49 -15.88
N SER A 197 -35.89 28.41 -14.90
CA SER A 197 -36.08 29.05 -13.59
C SER A 197 -36.25 30.57 -13.70
N GLU A 198 -35.49 31.21 -14.60
CA GLU A 198 -35.57 32.66 -14.86
C GLU A 198 -36.91 33.05 -15.50
N GLN A 199 -37.43 32.25 -16.43
CA GLN A 199 -38.78 32.45 -17.00
C GLN A 199 -39.88 32.34 -15.93
N TYR A 200 -39.79 31.33 -15.05
CA TYR A 200 -40.75 31.18 -13.95
C TYR A 200 -40.66 32.30 -12.91
N ALA A 201 -39.45 32.80 -12.62
CA ALA A 201 -39.25 33.92 -11.71
C ALA A 201 -39.79 35.25 -12.27
N ALA A 202 -39.76 35.44 -13.59
CA ALA A 202 -40.27 36.63 -14.26
C ALA A 202 -41.81 36.72 -14.30
N ASN A 203 -42.52 35.60 -14.12
CA ASN A 203 -43.99 35.58 -14.11
C ASN A 203 -44.54 35.81 -12.69
N HIS A 204 -45.46 36.75 -12.53
CA HIS A 204 -46.00 37.21 -11.25
C HIS A 204 -46.74 36.11 -10.45
N GLU A 205 -47.33 35.12 -11.12
CA GLU A 205 -48.02 34.00 -10.44
C GLU A 205 -47.06 32.94 -9.92
N THR A 206 -45.91 32.76 -10.56
CA THR A 206 -44.92 31.72 -10.23
C THR A 206 -43.65 32.26 -9.57
N ASN A 207 -43.50 33.59 -9.43
CA ASN A 207 -42.28 34.27 -8.99
C ASN A 207 -41.67 33.62 -7.73
N ARG A 208 -42.46 33.45 -6.67
CA ARG A 208 -41.98 32.88 -5.40
C ARG A 208 -41.44 31.45 -5.54
N MET A 209 -42.09 30.62 -6.36
CA MET A 209 -41.64 29.24 -6.62
C MET A 209 -40.47 29.20 -7.62
N GLY A 210 -40.43 30.11 -8.60
CA GLY A 210 -39.31 30.26 -9.53
C GLY A 210 -38.02 30.67 -8.80
N LEU A 211 -38.11 31.60 -7.84
CA LEU A 211 -36.99 31.97 -6.97
C LEU A 211 -36.52 30.79 -6.10
N ALA A 212 -37.44 30.02 -5.51
CA ALA A 212 -37.11 28.83 -4.73
C ALA A 212 -36.45 27.73 -5.58
N LEU A 213 -36.92 27.54 -6.83
CA LEU A 213 -36.29 26.63 -7.79
C LEU A 213 -34.85 27.06 -8.12
N LYS A 214 -34.65 28.35 -8.37
CA LYS A 214 -33.31 28.91 -8.64
C LYS A 214 -32.38 28.71 -7.45
N GLU A 215 -32.84 29.00 -6.23
CA GLU A 215 -32.07 28.79 -5.01
C GLU A 215 -31.68 27.31 -4.81
N ALA A 216 -32.61 26.38 -5.05
CA ALA A 216 -32.32 24.95 -4.97
C ALA A 216 -31.28 24.51 -6.00
N GLN A 217 -31.34 25.05 -7.22
CA GLN A 217 -30.33 24.82 -8.27
C GLN A 217 -28.95 25.37 -7.86
N ASP A 218 -28.88 26.59 -7.34
CA ASP A 218 -27.64 27.22 -6.89
C ASP A 218 -27.00 26.46 -5.71
N ILE A 219 -27.80 25.85 -4.83
CA ILE A 219 -27.31 24.99 -3.74
C ILE A 219 -26.78 23.67 -4.31
N ARG A 220 -27.52 23.02 -5.22
CA ARG A 220 -27.06 21.79 -5.89
C ARG A 220 -25.74 22.01 -6.62
N ASP A 221 -25.61 23.11 -7.35
CA ASP A 221 -24.40 23.41 -8.14
C ASP A 221 -23.19 23.67 -7.24
N ARG A 222 -23.38 24.31 -6.07
CA ARG A 222 -22.34 24.42 -5.04
C ARG A 222 -21.92 23.06 -4.51
N HIS A 223 -22.86 22.19 -4.17
CA HIS A 223 -22.53 20.83 -3.72
C HIS A 223 -21.84 20.00 -4.79
N GLN A 224 -22.20 20.15 -6.06
CA GLN A 224 -21.53 19.47 -7.17
C GLN A 224 -20.09 19.96 -7.39
N LYS A 225 -19.83 21.25 -7.14
CA LYS A 225 -18.47 21.78 -7.12
C LYS A 225 -17.68 21.22 -5.95
N ASP A 226 -18.26 21.25 -4.74
CA ASP A 226 -17.63 20.69 -3.54
C ASP A 226 -17.31 19.19 -3.72
N TYR A 227 -18.20 18.44 -4.38
CA TYR A 227 -18.00 17.03 -4.71
C TYR A 227 -16.76 16.85 -5.59
N SER A 228 -16.65 17.60 -6.69
CA SER A 228 -15.52 17.53 -7.61
C SER A 228 -14.19 17.93 -6.96
N ASP A 229 -14.22 18.93 -6.08
CA ASP A 229 -13.03 19.38 -5.34
C ASP A 229 -12.55 18.31 -4.34
N VAL A 230 -13.48 17.63 -3.65
CA VAL A 230 -13.16 16.53 -2.73
C VAL A 230 -12.70 15.28 -3.50
N GLU A 231 -13.33 14.97 -4.63
CA GLU A 231 -12.92 13.86 -5.52
C GLU A 231 -11.48 14.05 -6.01
N SER A 232 -11.12 15.27 -6.42
CA SER A 232 -9.74 15.61 -6.80
C SER A 232 -8.75 15.49 -5.62
N GLN A 233 -9.18 15.82 -4.40
CA GLN A 233 -8.35 15.65 -3.20
C GLN A 233 -8.14 14.19 -2.84
N ILE A 234 -9.15 13.34 -3.05
CA ILE A 234 -9.07 11.88 -2.89
C ILE A 234 -8.04 11.32 -3.87
N GLU A 235 -8.13 11.67 -5.16
CA GLU A 235 -7.18 11.19 -6.17
C GLU A 235 -5.74 11.63 -5.84
N ALA A 236 -5.54 12.89 -5.44
CA ALA A 236 -4.22 13.38 -5.01
C ALA A 236 -3.70 12.67 -3.75
N ALA A 237 -4.57 12.37 -2.78
CA ALA A 237 -4.20 11.63 -1.58
C ALA A 237 -3.84 10.17 -1.89
N GLN A 238 -4.55 9.52 -2.81
CA GLN A 238 -4.25 8.16 -3.27
C GLN A 238 -2.89 8.08 -3.97
N ASN A 239 -2.59 9.05 -4.84
CA ASN A 239 -1.28 9.13 -5.49
C ASN A 239 -0.17 9.32 -4.44
N ARG A 240 -0.35 10.23 -3.47
CA ARG A 240 0.63 10.46 -2.40
C ARG A 240 0.83 9.24 -1.49
N ILE A 241 -0.23 8.51 -1.16
CA ILE A 241 -0.13 7.25 -0.40
C ILE A 241 0.67 6.22 -1.20
N SER A 242 0.42 6.11 -2.50
CA SER A 242 1.15 5.19 -3.39
C SER A 242 2.65 5.53 -3.44
N GLU A 243 2.99 6.82 -3.57
CA GLU A 243 4.39 7.29 -3.48
C GLU A 243 5.04 6.91 -2.14
N LEU A 244 4.34 7.11 -1.02
CA LEU A 244 4.84 6.76 0.31
C LEU A 244 5.02 5.25 0.46
N ASP A 245 4.10 4.44 -0.06
CA ASP A 245 4.21 2.99 -0.02
C ASP A 245 5.42 2.48 -0.83
N VAL A 246 5.78 3.14 -1.94
CA VAL A 246 7.01 2.82 -2.70
C VAL A 246 8.24 3.11 -1.85
N LEU A 247 8.33 4.30 -1.25
CA LEU A 247 9.44 4.67 -0.36
C LEU A 247 9.55 3.70 0.83
N MET A 248 8.41 3.26 1.37
CA MET A 248 8.36 2.29 2.47
C MET A 248 8.74 0.88 2.04
N ARG A 249 8.45 0.44 0.79
CA ARG A 249 8.93 -0.85 0.25
C ARG A 249 10.44 -0.90 0.17
N GLU A 250 11.09 0.19 -0.26
CA GLU A 250 12.55 0.29 -0.26
C GLU A 250 13.14 0.16 1.16
N GLN A 251 12.36 0.56 2.17
CA GLN A 251 12.72 0.55 3.59
C GLN A 251 12.08 -0.60 4.41
N GLN A 252 11.54 -1.63 3.75
CA GLN A 252 10.74 -2.68 4.41
C GLN A 252 11.49 -3.39 5.55
N LYS A 253 12.82 -3.56 5.41
CA LYS A 253 13.67 -4.13 6.46
C LYS A 253 13.72 -3.24 7.71
N ALA A 254 13.89 -1.93 7.53
CA ALA A 254 13.91 -0.98 8.63
C ALA A 254 12.56 -0.90 9.35
N GLN A 255 11.45 -0.99 8.60
CA GLN A 255 10.11 -1.04 9.18
C GLN A 255 9.88 -2.30 10.04
N HIS A 256 10.34 -3.47 9.58
CA HIS A 256 10.25 -4.70 10.37
C HIS A 256 11.06 -4.60 11.67
N ILE A 257 12.24 -3.98 11.62
CA ILE A 257 13.08 -3.74 12.80
C ILE A 257 12.38 -2.78 13.77
N LEU A 258 11.79 -1.68 13.28
CA LEU A 258 11.02 -0.76 14.11
C LEU A 258 9.85 -1.44 14.82
N GLY A 259 9.12 -2.33 14.13
CA GLY A 259 8.04 -3.10 14.76
C GLY A 259 8.53 -3.97 15.92
N LYS A 260 9.76 -4.52 15.85
CA LYS A 260 10.38 -5.23 16.97
C LYS A 260 10.79 -4.29 18.10
N ILE A 261 11.35 -3.13 17.77
CA ILE A 261 11.70 -2.10 18.76
C ILE A 261 10.46 -1.67 19.54
N ASP A 262 9.34 -1.41 18.86
CA ASP A 262 8.10 -1.02 19.51
C ASP A 262 7.54 -2.15 20.42
N GLN A 263 7.66 -3.42 20.02
CA GLN A 263 7.31 -4.55 20.87
C GLN A 263 8.19 -4.65 22.14
N LEU A 264 9.50 -4.48 21.99
CA LEU A 264 10.44 -4.47 23.12
C LEU A 264 10.19 -3.27 24.05
N GLN A 265 9.82 -2.11 23.51
CA GLN A 265 9.43 -0.95 24.33
C GLN A 265 8.20 -1.22 25.19
N VAL A 266 7.19 -1.92 24.65
CA VAL A 266 6.02 -2.36 25.44
C VAL A 266 6.44 -3.34 26.54
N GLN A 267 7.36 -4.26 26.25
CA GLN A 267 7.89 -5.18 27.26
C GLN A 267 8.66 -4.44 28.35
N ILE A 268 9.49 -3.46 28.01
CA ILE A 268 10.21 -2.61 28.96
C ILE A 268 9.22 -1.90 29.88
N ALA A 269 8.15 -1.30 29.36
CA ALA A 269 7.14 -0.67 30.20
C ALA A 269 6.51 -1.66 31.21
N GLY A 270 6.29 -2.90 30.80
CA GLY A 270 5.84 -3.98 31.70
C GLY A 270 6.89 -4.37 32.75
N VAL A 271 8.16 -4.40 32.38
CA VAL A 271 9.29 -4.70 33.30
C VAL A 271 9.50 -3.56 34.29
N GLU A 272 9.38 -2.30 33.87
CA GLU A 272 9.43 -1.13 34.74
C GLU A 272 8.31 -1.13 35.78
N GLY A 273 7.10 -1.54 35.38
CA GLY A 273 6.01 -1.78 36.33
C GLY A 273 6.34 -2.85 37.37
N ARG A 274 6.96 -3.97 36.94
CA ARG A 274 7.42 -5.03 37.85
C ARG A 274 8.58 -4.58 38.74
N GLU A 275 9.50 -3.77 38.23
CA GLU A 275 10.62 -3.22 38.99
C GLU A 275 10.10 -2.33 40.10
N THR A 276 9.16 -1.45 39.78
CA THR A 276 8.49 -0.59 40.76
C THR A 276 7.81 -1.42 41.85
N ALA A 277 7.02 -2.43 41.47
CA ALA A 277 6.38 -3.32 42.43
C ALA A 277 7.37 -4.13 43.29
N ALA A 278 8.52 -4.52 42.74
CA ALA A 278 9.57 -5.21 43.48
C ALA A 278 10.30 -4.29 44.46
N ILE A 279 10.50 -3.02 44.09
CA ILE A 279 11.03 -1.97 44.99
C ILE A 279 10.04 -1.73 46.13
N ASP A 280 8.76 -1.50 45.83
CA ASP A 280 7.74 -1.26 46.85
C ASP A 280 7.65 -2.43 47.85
N ALA A 281 7.69 -3.67 47.37
CA ALA A 281 7.68 -4.86 48.22
C ALA A 281 8.93 -4.99 49.12
N LEU A 282 10.08 -4.45 48.70
CA LEU A 282 11.28 -4.37 49.53
C LEU A 282 11.20 -3.23 50.55
N ASP A 283 10.66 -2.08 50.14
CA ASP A 283 10.47 -0.92 51.01
C ASP A 283 9.50 -1.22 52.16
N GLU A 284 8.44 -2.01 51.92
CA GLU A 284 7.55 -2.50 52.98
C GLU A 284 8.30 -3.29 54.07
N LEU A 285 9.33 -4.06 53.68
CA LEU A 285 10.15 -4.85 54.59
C LEU A 285 11.27 -4.02 55.26
N SER A 286 11.66 -2.89 54.66
CA SER A 286 12.77 -2.05 55.12
C SER A 286 12.54 -1.45 56.53
N THR A 287 11.28 -1.15 56.86
CA THR A 287 10.88 -0.54 58.15
C THR A 287 11.30 -1.39 59.36
N ASP A 288 11.35 -2.71 59.18
CA ASP A 288 11.68 -3.67 60.24
C ASP A 288 13.06 -4.33 60.07
N LEU A 289 13.86 -3.92 59.08
CA LEU A 289 15.14 -4.54 58.74
C LEU A 289 16.15 -4.53 59.89
N TRP A 290 16.10 -3.49 60.73
CA TRP A 290 16.93 -3.40 61.94
C TRP A 290 16.68 -4.54 62.94
N LYS A 291 15.48 -5.14 62.93
CA LYS A 291 15.13 -6.30 63.77
C LYS A 291 15.86 -7.55 63.30
N ALA A 292 16.09 -7.72 62.00
CA ALA A 292 16.84 -8.86 61.45
C ALA A 292 18.28 -8.95 61.99
N VAL A 293 18.95 -7.81 62.19
CA VAL A 293 20.28 -7.72 62.82
C VAL A 293 20.24 -8.24 64.26
N LEU A 294 19.15 -7.95 64.97
CA LEU A 294 18.96 -8.35 66.36
C LEU A 294 18.35 -9.74 66.51
N ALA A 295 17.77 -10.32 65.46
CA ALA A 295 16.98 -11.55 65.52
C ALA A 295 17.75 -12.72 66.14
N ARG A 296 19.02 -12.91 65.77
CA ARG A 296 19.87 -13.98 66.35
C ARG A 296 20.06 -13.81 67.86
N SER A 297 20.40 -12.59 68.29
CA SER A 297 20.62 -12.26 69.70
C SER A 297 19.30 -12.29 70.49
N ALA A 298 18.21 -11.83 69.88
CA ALA A 298 16.86 -11.86 70.44
C ALA A 298 16.37 -13.30 70.61
N THR A 299 16.62 -14.19 69.64
CA THR A 299 16.29 -15.63 69.73
C THR A 299 17.05 -16.31 70.87
N ALA A 300 18.35 -16.02 71.00
CA ALA A 300 19.14 -16.57 72.11
C ALA A 300 18.63 -16.09 73.48
N ARG A 301 18.32 -14.79 73.62
CA ARG A 301 17.75 -14.23 74.86
C ARG A 301 16.32 -14.67 75.12
N LEU A 302 15.54 -14.93 74.07
CA LEU A 302 14.18 -15.43 74.18
C LEU A 302 14.18 -16.81 74.83
N ALA A 303 15.08 -17.70 74.41
CA ALA A 303 15.22 -19.02 75.02
C ALA A 303 15.55 -18.94 76.53
N GLU A 304 16.42 -18.02 76.94
CA GLU A 304 16.71 -17.78 78.36
C GLU A 304 15.48 -17.26 79.13
N VAL A 305 14.73 -16.33 78.54
CA VAL A 305 13.52 -15.75 79.15
C VAL A 305 12.39 -16.77 79.22
N ASP A 306 12.25 -17.66 78.23
CA ASP A 306 11.24 -18.73 78.24
C ASP A 306 11.46 -19.70 79.41
N VAL A 307 12.71 -20.08 79.68
CA VAL A 307 13.07 -20.87 80.86
C VAL A 307 12.71 -20.10 82.14
N ALA A 308 13.05 -18.82 82.24
CA ALA A 308 12.74 -18.02 83.42
C ALA A 308 11.23 -17.82 83.65
N VAL A 309 10.44 -17.70 82.58
CA VAL A 309 8.97 -17.64 82.66
C VAL A 309 8.43 -18.97 83.18
N ALA A 310 8.88 -20.10 82.65
CA ALA A 310 8.44 -21.42 83.10
C ALA A 310 8.75 -21.65 84.58
N THR A 311 9.95 -21.25 85.04
CA THR A 311 10.32 -21.32 86.46
C THR A 311 9.41 -20.44 87.33
N ALA A 312 9.15 -19.20 86.92
CA ALA A 312 8.29 -18.29 87.68
C ALA A 312 6.81 -18.76 87.72
N GLU A 313 6.32 -19.40 86.66
CA GLU A 313 5.00 -20.04 86.62
C GLU A 313 4.92 -21.22 87.61
N SER A 314 5.98 -22.03 87.70
CA SER A 314 6.09 -23.11 88.70
C SER A 314 6.06 -22.55 90.12
N GLU A 315 6.90 -21.54 90.41
CA GLU A 315 6.96 -20.90 91.73
C GLU A 315 5.60 -20.29 92.15
N LEU A 316 4.89 -19.66 91.20
CA LEU A 316 3.55 -19.11 91.47
C LEU A 316 2.53 -20.21 91.78
N SER A 317 2.60 -21.33 91.05
CA SER A 317 1.75 -22.51 91.29
C SER A 317 2.04 -23.13 92.66
N GLU A 318 3.31 -23.21 93.05
CA GLU A 318 3.75 -23.67 94.37
C GLU A 318 3.25 -22.74 95.49
N ALA A 319 3.39 -21.42 95.33
CA ALA A 319 2.87 -20.43 96.28
C ALA A 319 1.35 -20.52 96.44
N ALA A 320 0.61 -20.69 95.34
CA ALA A 320 -0.84 -20.89 95.36
C ALA A 320 -1.24 -22.21 96.04
N ALA A 321 -0.47 -23.28 95.86
CA ALA A 321 -0.69 -24.55 96.57
C ALA A 321 -0.42 -24.39 98.08
N ALA A 322 0.70 -23.76 98.44
CA ALA A 322 1.06 -23.45 99.82
C ALA A 322 -0.02 -22.61 100.52
N MET A 323 -0.63 -21.64 99.85
CA MET A 323 -1.71 -20.82 100.41
C MET A 323 -2.99 -21.63 100.66
N ARG A 324 -3.35 -22.54 99.75
CA ARG A 324 -4.48 -23.46 99.96
C ARG A 324 -4.22 -24.36 101.16
N ASP A 325 -3.03 -24.94 101.24
CA ASP A 325 -2.64 -25.82 102.34
C ASP A 325 -2.62 -25.09 103.69
N LEU A 326 -2.08 -23.85 103.73
CA LEU A 326 -2.09 -23.01 104.93
C LEU A 326 -3.52 -22.68 105.38
N THR A 327 -4.40 -22.33 104.45
CA THR A 327 -5.82 -22.05 104.76
C THR A 327 -6.52 -23.27 105.34
N HIS A 328 -6.25 -24.46 104.81
CA HIS A 328 -6.78 -25.71 105.34
C HIS A 328 -6.26 -26.00 106.75
N LEU A 329 -4.95 -25.87 106.97
CA LEU A 329 -4.32 -26.08 108.29
C LEU A 329 -4.85 -25.11 109.37
N HIS A 330 -5.32 -23.92 108.99
CA HIS A 330 -5.98 -22.98 109.90
C HIS A 330 -7.44 -23.32 110.21
N THR A 331 -8.13 -24.04 109.33
CA THR A 331 -9.60 -24.23 109.40
C THR A 331 -10.01 -25.66 109.75
N ALA A 332 -9.14 -26.65 109.53
CA ALA A 332 -9.43 -28.05 109.73
C ALA A 332 -8.32 -28.76 110.54
N PRO A 333 -8.65 -29.81 111.31
CA PRO A 333 -7.68 -30.50 112.16
C PRO A 333 -6.86 -31.58 111.43
N ASP A 334 -7.14 -31.84 110.16
CA ASP A 334 -6.54 -32.88 109.33
C ASP A 334 -5.55 -32.33 108.27
N CYS A 335 -4.84 -33.24 107.61
CA CYS A 335 -3.88 -32.92 106.57
C CYS A 335 -4.58 -32.62 105.23
N PRO A 336 -4.22 -31.53 104.52
CA PRO A 336 -4.88 -31.15 103.24
C PRO A 336 -4.66 -32.15 102.10
N VAL A 337 -3.70 -33.07 102.23
CA VAL A 337 -3.33 -34.04 101.18
C VAL A 337 -3.84 -35.45 101.49
N CYS A 338 -3.75 -35.89 102.74
CA CYS A 338 -4.10 -37.28 103.12
C CYS A 338 -5.27 -37.40 104.12
N HIS A 339 -5.85 -36.27 104.56
CA HIS A 339 -7.04 -36.18 105.42
C HIS A 339 -6.94 -36.88 106.78
N ARG A 340 -5.72 -37.13 107.26
CA ARG A 340 -5.49 -37.69 108.60
C ARG A 340 -5.33 -36.56 109.63
N GLU A 341 -5.92 -36.72 110.81
CA GLU A 341 -5.78 -35.77 111.92
C GLU A 341 -4.31 -35.49 112.27
N ILE A 342 -3.95 -34.22 112.38
CA ILE A 342 -2.61 -33.75 112.71
C ILE A 342 -2.59 -33.27 114.16
N PRO A 343 -1.66 -33.76 115.01
CA PRO A 343 -1.45 -33.23 116.36
C PRO A 343 -1.14 -31.73 116.36
N SER A 344 -1.70 -30.97 117.32
CA SER A 344 -1.60 -29.50 117.36
C SER A 344 -0.17 -28.96 117.23
N ALA A 345 0.78 -29.52 117.98
CA ALA A 345 2.18 -29.08 117.95
C ALA A 345 2.85 -29.24 116.57
N LEU A 346 2.47 -30.25 115.79
CA LEU A 346 2.99 -30.46 114.43
C LEU A 346 2.27 -29.55 113.42
N ARG A 347 0.98 -29.29 113.64
CA ARG A 347 0.19 -28.36 112.83
C ARG A 347 0.75 -26.94 112.93
N ASP A 348 1.11 -26.49 114.13
CA ASP A 348 1.70 -25.17 114.35
C ASP A 348 3.06 -25.04 113.63
N GLN A 349 3.91 -26.07 113.69
CA GLN A 349 5.19 -26.11 112.98
C GLN A 349 5.02 -26.09 111.45
N LEU A 350 4.04 -26.82 110.90
CA LEU A 350 3.77 -26.83 109.46
C LEU A 350 3.22 -25.49 108.99
N THR A 351 2.32 -24.89 109.78
CA THR A 351 1.78 -23.56 109.53
C THR A 351 2.91 -22.54 109.47
N GLU A 352 3.81 -22.51 110.46
CA GLU A 352 4.96 -21.59 110.49
C GLU A 352 5.90 -21.76 109.28
N LYS A 353 6.16 -23.01 108.86
CA LYS A 353 7.01 -23.30 107.70
C LYS A 353 6.38 -22.88 106.37
N ILE A 354 5.08 -23.11 106.20
CA ILE A 354 4.36 -22.82 104.95
C ILE A 354 4.05 -21.32 104.83
N GLN A 355 3.83 -20.63 105.96
CA GLN A 355 3.40 -19.23 106.03
C GLN A 355 4.29 -18.26 105.24
N ARG A 356 5.60 -18.53 105.12
CA ARG A 356 6.51 -17.70 104.31
C ARG A 356 6.22 -17.81 102.80
N ILE A 357 6.00 -19.02 102.31
CA ILE A 357 5.73 -19.33 100.89
C ILE A 357 4.28 -18.96 100.53
N ALA A 358 3.36 -19.17 101.46
CA ALA A 358 1.94 -18.85 101.33
C ALA A 358 1.58 -17.37 101.56
N SER A 359 2.57 -16.50 101.80
CA SER A 359 2.30 -15.09 102.09
C SER A 359 1.78 -14.36 100.84
N ALA A 360 0.74 -13.53 101.01
CA ALA A 360 0.19 -12.73 99.92
C ALA A 360 1.26 -11.84 99.26
N GLY A 361 2.20 -11.31 100.05
CA GLY A 361 3.33 -10.54 99.53
C GLY A 361 4.29 -11.36 98.64
N HIS A 362 4.62 -12.60 99.03
CA HIS A 362 5.47 -13.45 98.18
C HIS A 362 4.79 -13.81 96.85
N GLN A 363 3.49 -14.11 96.89
CA GLN A 363 2.72 -14.39 95.67
C GLN A 363 2.64 -13.17 94.75
N GLU A 364 2.43 -11.97 95.31
CA GLU A 364 2.41 -10.71 94.56
C GLU A 364 3.77 -10.38 93.94
N ASP A 365 4.87 -10.65 94.65
CA ASP A 365 6.24 -10.49 94.15
C ASP A 365 6.53 -11.43 92.96
N VAL A 366 6.17 -12.72 93.08
CA VAL A 366 6.33 -13.70 92.00
C VAL A 366 5.46 -13.35 90.80
N GLN A 367 4.21 -12.92 91.03
CA GLN A 367 3.29 -12.47 89.99
C GLN A 367 3.85 -11.25 89.24
N THR A 368 4.35 -10.24 89.97
CA THR A 368 4.96 -9.04 89.39
C THR A 368 6.20 -9.39 88.55
N ARG A 369 7.03 -10.32 89.02
CA ARG A 369 8.19 -10.83 88.28
C ARG A 369 7.76 -11.57 87.01
N LEU A 370 6.74 -12.42 87.09
CA LEU A 370 6.20 -13.16 85.96
C LEU A 370 5.64 -12.23 84.89
N ASP A 371 4.88 -11.20 85.26
CA ASP A 371 4.34 -10.23 84.31
C ASP A 371 5.44 -9.44 83.60
N ARG A 372 6.51 -9.06 84.32
CA ARG A 372 7.70 -8.45 83.73
C ARG A 372 8.40 -9.38 82.73
N LEU A 373 8.54 -10.67 83.08
CA LEU A 373 9.15 -11.67 82.20
C LEU A 373 8.29 -11.93 80.96
N ARG A 374 6.96 -11.99 81.09
CA ARG A 374 6.02 -12.12 79.97
C ARG A 374 6.06 -10.91 79.05
N ALA A 375 6.14 -9.70 79.60
CA ALA A 375 6.32 -8.48 78.80
C ALA A 375 7.64 -8.54 78.02
N LYS A 376 8.75 -8.90 78.68
CA LYS A 376 10.06 -9.08 78.04
C LYS A 376 10.04 -10.17 76.96
N ARG A 377 9.36 -11.28 77.21
CA ARG A 377 9.16 -12.38 76.25
C ARG A 377 8.44 -11.87 74.99
N ARG A 378 7.34 -11.12 75.13
CA ARG A 378 6.59 -10.55 73.99
C ARG A 378 7.48 -9.64 73.13
N THR A 379 8.28 -8.78 73.76
CA THR A 379 9.22 -7.89 73.04
C THR A 379 10.30 -8.69 72.31
N LEU A 380 10.86 -9.73 72.91
CA LEU A 380 11.88 -10.56 72.26
C LEU A 380 11.29 -11.43 71.14
N GLN A 381 10.06 -11.92 71.29
CA GLN A 381 9.33 -12.64 70.24
C GLN A 381 9.10 -11.79 69.00
N SER A 382 8.69 -10.53 69.17
CA SER A 382 8.49 -9.62 68.02
C SER A 382 9.80 -9.26 67.30
N LEU A 383 10.95 -9.35 67.98
CA LEU A 383 12.27 -9.16 67.38
C LEU A 383 12.85 -10.43 66.74
N ALA A 384 12.44 -11.61 67.22
CA ALA A 384 12.96 -12.90 66.75
C ALA A 384 12.24 -13.44 65.49
N GLN A 385 11.01 -12.99 65.19
CA GLN A 385 10.15 -13.53 64.12
C GLN A 385 10.41 -12.96 62.70
N GLN A 386 11.56 -12.33 62.44
CA GLN A 386 11.86 -11.78 61.11
C GLN A 386 12.44 -12.83 60.15
N ASP A 387 11.71 -13.14 59.08
CA ASP A 387 12.16 -14.03 58.02
C ASP A 387 13.14 -13.31 57.07
N VAL A 388 14.43 -13.35 57.41
CA VAL A 388 15.52 -12.88 56.54
C VAL A 388 15.46 -13.53 55.14
N ARG A 389 14.88 -14.73 55.04
CA ARG A 389 14.67 -15.44 53.77
C ARG A 389 13.77 -14.68 52.80
N LEU A 390 12.70 -14.05 53.30
CA LEU A 390 11.77 -13.26 52.48
C LEU A 390 12.48 -12.05 51.87
N ILE A 391 13.37 -11.39 52.61
CA ILE A 391 14.16 -10.26 52.09
C ILE A 391 15.11 -10.73 50.97
N VAL A 392 15.83 -11.84 51.20
CA VAL A 392 16.76 -12.40 50.20
C VAL A 392 16.01 -12.80 48.92
N GLU A 393 14.82 -13.37 49.06
CA GLU A 393 13.96 -13.74 47.93
C GLU A 393 13.50 -12.51 47.14
N ARG A 394 13.05 -11.45 47.82
CA ARG A 394 12.60 -10.21 47.17
C ARG A 394 13.74 -9.44 46.51
N ASP A 395 14.92 -9.41 47.14
CA ASP A 395 16.14 -8.83 46.58
C ASP A 395 16.67 -9.62 45.37
N ALA A 396 16.53 -10.96 45.38
CA ALA A 396 16.82 -11.79 44.21
C ALA A 396 15.85 -11.50 43.06
N ASN A 397 14.55 -11.35 43.34
CA ASN A 397 13.55 -10.98 42.34
C ASN A 397 13.83 -9.59 41.74
N LEU A 398 14.13 -8.57 42.56
CA LEU A 398 14.48 -7.24 42.05
C LEU A 398 15.70 -7.28 41.11
N ARG A 399 16.74 -8.05 41.48
CA ARG A 399 17.91 -8.24 40.61
C ARG A 399 17.57 -8.92 39.30
N GLN A 400 16.69 -9.93 39.32
CA GLN A 400 16.24 -10.62 38.12
C GLN A 400 15.47 -9.68 37.18
N VAL A 401 14.54 -8.89 37.72
CA VAL A 401 13.77 -7.91 36.93
C VAL A 401 14.68 -6.84 36.31
N ARG A 402 15.70 -6.38 37.04
CA ARG A 402 16.70 -5.44 36.51
C ARG A 402 17.56 -6.03 35.41
N LEU A 403 18.00 -7.28 35.56
CA LEU A 403 18.76 -7.98 34.52
C LEU A 403 17.93 -8.10 33.24
N GLU A 404 16.66 -8.51 33.35
CA GLU A 404 15.74 -8.59 32.22
C GLU A 404 15.54 -7.22 31.54
N LYS A 405 15.45 -6.14 32.33
CA LYS A 405 15.38 -4.76 31.82
C LYS A 405 16.64 -4.40 31.01
N GLU A 406 17.83 -4.71 31.53
CA GLU A 406 19.10 -4.44 30.84
C GLU A 406 19.24 -5.24 29.55
N GLU A 407 18.82 -6.52 29.54
CA GLU A 407 18.80 -7.36 28.33
C GLU A 407 17.92 -6.74 27.24
N LEU A 408 16.70 -6.31 27.57
CA LEU A 408 15.79 -5.67 26.61
C LEU A 408 16.34 -4.35 26.06
N TYR A 409 17.03 -3.54 26.87
CA TYR A 409 17.71 -2.35 26.38
C TYR A 409 18.88 -2.68 25.44
N GLY A 410 19.61 -3.76 25.73
CA GLY A 410 20.66 -4.29 24.85
C GLY A 410 20.11 -4.68 23.48
N ASP A 411 19.01 -5.44 23.46
CA ASP A 411 18.33 -5.86 22.23
C ASP A 411 17.87 -4.66 21.38
N ILE A 412 17.29 -3.64 22.01
CA ILE A 412 16.90 -2.40 21.30
C ILE A 412 18.12 -1.69 20.72
N ALA A 413 19.23 -1.62 21.45
CA ALA A 413 20.46 -0.98 20.98
C ALA A 413 21.05 -1.69 19.75
N GLU A 414 21.05 -3.03 19.76
CA GLU A 414 21.49 -3.83 18.60
C GLU A 414 20.59 -3.61 17.38
N LEU A 415 19.26 -3.61 17.58
CA LEU A 415 18.31 -3.35 16.50
C LEU A 415 18.45 -1.94 15.92
N ARG A 416 18.74 -0.92 16.75
CA ARG A 416 19.02 0.44 16.28
C ARG A 416 20.29 0.51 15.45
N GLN A 417 21.35 -0.17 15.86
CA GLN A 417 22.57 -0.27 15.08
C GLN A 417 22.31 -0.91 13.70
N GLN A 418 21.46 -1.94 13.64
CA GLN A 418 21.07 -2.56 12.36
C GLN A 418 20.34 -1.57 11.42
N ILE A 419 19.57 -0.62 11.94
CA ILE A 419 18.93 0.43 11.12
C ILE A 419 19.99 1.37 10.53
N ASP A 420 20.94 1.82 11.36
CA ASP A 420 22.03 2.71 10.94
C ASP A 420 22.94 2.05 9.88
N GLU A 421 23.22 0.74 10.01
CA GLU A 421 24.01 -0.03 9.05
C GLU A 421 23.36 -0.14 7.66
N ILE A 422 22.03 -0.07 7.59
CA ILE A 422 21.27 -0.06 6.32
C ILE A 422 21.26 1.37 5.71
N GLY A 423 21.89 2.35 6.37
CA GLY A 423 21.98 3.73 5.90
C GLY A 423 20.66 4.49 6.00
N GLN A 424 19.77 4.06 6.90
CA GLN A 424 18.46 4.66 7.14
C GLN A 424 18.42 5.27 8.54
N SER A 425 17.58 6.29 8.76
CA SER A 425 17.33 6.85 10.10
C SER A 425 15.99 6.36 10.64
N GLU A 426 15.96 5.94 11.91
CA GLU A 426 14.72 5.61 12.64
C GLU A 426 13.68 6.75 12.53
N GLU A 427 14.13 8.00 12.62
CA GLU A 427 13.27 9.18 12.52
C GLU A 427 12.63 9.32 11.14
N GLN A 428 13.40 9.06 10.07
CA GLN A 428 12.89 9.14 8.70
C GLN A 428 11.84 8.06 8.42
N VAL A 429 12.09 6.82 8.83
CA VAL A 429 11.14 5.71 8.62
C VAL A 429 9.87 5.91 9.44
N ARG A 430 9.99 6.39 10.70
CA ARG A 430 8.82 6.74 11.54
C ARG A 430 8.02 7.91 10.94
N ALA A 431 8.69 8.93 10.41
CA ALA A 431 8.04 10.07 9.76
C ALA A 431 7.24 9.64 8.54
N LEU A 432 7.82 8.79 7.67
CA LEU A 432 7.14 8.23 6.50
C LEU A 432 5.92 7.39 6.87
N SER A 433 6.05 6.50 7.87
CA SER A 433 4.93 5.70 8.36
C SER A 433 3.81 6.57 8.93
N THR A 434 4.17 7.60 9.70
CA THR A 434 3.20 8.54 10.29
C THR A 434 2.48 9.34 9.21
N GLU A 435 3.22 9.88 8.23
CA GLU A 435 2.63 10.60 7.10
C GLU A 435 1.65 9.70 6.34
N ARG A 436 2.03 8.44 6.06
CA ARG A 436 1.17 7.48 5.38
C ARG A 436 -0.13 7.23 6.16
N ASP A 437 -0.04 6.99 7.47
CA ASP A 437 -1.21 6.73 8.31
C ASP A 437 -2.14 7.95 8.41
N GLU A 438 -1.58 9.15 8.51
CA GLU A 438 -2.33 10.40 8.49
C GLU A 438 -3.07 10.59 7.15
N ARG A 439 -2.40 10.28 6.03
CA ARG A 439 -2.99 10.37 4.69
C ARG A 439 -4.10 9.34 4.50
N HIS A 440 -3.94 8.11 4.95
CA HIS A 440 -5.01 7.10 4.96
C HIS A 440 -6.20 7.55 5.80
N ALA A 441 -5.96 8.05 7.02
CA ALA A 441 -7.02 8.54 7.88
C ALA A 441 -7.75 9.75 7.28
N LYS A 442 -7.05 10.59 6.50
CA LYS A 442 -7.66 11.69 5.75
C LYS A 442 -8.47 11.18 4.56
N LEU A 443 -7.94 10.24 3.80
CA LEU A 443 -8.61 9.61 2.65
C LEU A 443 -9.98 9.05 3.03
N GLU A 444 -10.06 8.30 4.13
CA GLU A 444 -11.32 7.73 4.60
C GLU A 444 -12.32 8.82 5.03
N ARG A 445 -11.85 9.88 5.72
CA ARG A 445 -12.69 11.04 6.05
C ARG A 445 -13.23 11.76 4.81
N ASP A 446 -12.39 11.91 3.78
CA ASP A 446 -12.79 12.57 2.53
C ASP A 446 -13.79 11.70 1.74
N LYS A 447 -13.65 10.37 1.74
CA LYS A 447 -14.65 9.44 1.17
C LYS A 447 -16.01 9.55 1.87
N ASP A 448 -16.02 9.56 3.21
CA ASP A 448 -17.26 9.74 3.98
C ASP A 448 -17.92 11.09 3.68
N ARG A 449 -17.11 12.15 3.59
CA ARG A 449 -17.57 13.49 3.21
C ARG A 449 -18.19 13.49 1.81
N LEU A 450 -17.55 12.82 0.85
CA LEU A 450 -18.03 12.73 -0.53
C LEU A 450 -19.38 11.98 -0.59
N ALA A 451 -19.53 10.87 0.14
CA ALA A 451 -20.80 10.16 0.26
C ALA A 451 -21.91 11.04 0.88
N ALA A 452 -21.59 11.82 1.91
CA ALA A 452 -22.54 12.75 2.52
C ALA A 452 -22.97 13.87 1.55
N ILE A 453 -22.04 14.42 0.76
CA ILE A 453 -22.33 15.41 -0.27
C ILE A 453 -23.24 14.82 -1.36
N ASP A 454 -22.99 13.58 -1.81
CA ASP A 454 -23.83 12.90 -2.81
C ASP A 454 -25.28 12.77 -2.34
N VAL A 455 -25.51 12.43 -1.07
CA VAL A 455 -26.86 12.39 -0.48
C VAL A 455 -27.54 13.76 -0.52
N GLN A 456 -26.81 14.85 -0.23
CA GLN A 456 -27.35 16.22 -0.30
C GLN A 456 -27.70 16.61 -1.75
N ILE A 457 -26.85 16.24 -2.72
CA ILE A 457 -27.11 16.46 -4.14
C ILE A 457 -28.40 15.77 -4.55
N ARG A 458 -28.55 14.46 -4.27
CA ARG A 458 -29.77 13.70 -4.60
C ARG A 458 -31.03 14.30 -3.98
N LYS A 459 -30.96 14.75 -2.72
CA LYS A 459 -32.08 15.42 -2.06
C LYS A 459 -32.46 16.72 -2.78
N LYS A 460 -31.48 17.54 -3.16
CA LYS A 460 -31.73 18.78 -3.89
C LYS A 460 -32.24 18.54 -5.31
N GLU A 461 -31.78 17.49 -5.99
CA GLU A 461 -32.33 17.08 -7.28
C GLU A 461 -33.80 16.68 -7.18
N ALA A 462 -34.19 15.96 -6.13
CA ALA A 462 -35.59 15.64 -5.86
C ALA A 462 -36.45 16.89 -5.57
N ASP A 463 -35.94 17.84 -4.77
CA ASP A 463 -36.60 19.13 -4.52
C ASP A 463 -36.82 19.90 -5.84
N ILE A 464 -35.79 19.97 -6.69
CA ILE A 464 -35.83 20.64 -8.00
C ILE A 464 -36.90 20.02 -8.91
N GLU A 465 -36.98 18.69 -8.95
CA GLU A 465 -37.96 17.99 -9.80
C GLU A 465 -39.40 18.19 -9.30
N ASP A 466 -39.63 18.24 -7.99
CA ASP A 466 -40.95 18.58 -7.43
C ASP A 466 -41.34 20.03 -7.76
N PHE A 467 -40.41 20.98 -7.62
CA PHE A 467 -40.65 22.37 -8.01
C PHE A 467 -40.98 22.51 -9.50
N LYS A 468 -40.20 21.88 -10.39
CA LYS A 468 -40.48 21.86 -11.84
C LYS A 468 -41.87 21.29 -12.14
N ARG A 469 -42.24 20.17 -11.51
CA ARG A 469 -43.55 19.52 -11.70
C ARG A 469 -44.71 20.42 -11.28
N ARG A 470 -44.57 21.16 -10.17
CA ARG A 470 -45.60 22.10 -9.69
C ARG A 470 -45.70 23.32 -10.61
N LEU A 471 -44.57 23.89 -11.03
CA LEU A 471 -44.51 25.06 -11.90
C LEU A 471 -45.11 24.78 -13.30
N ARG A 472 -44.86 23.59 -13.87
CA ARG A 472 -45.47 23.13 -15.14
C ARG A 472 -47.00 23.13 -15.14
N LYS A 473 -47.65 23.01 -13.97
CA LYS A 473 -49.12 23.07 -13.85
C LYS A 473 -49.68 24.48 -13.89
N GLN A 474 -48.85 25.49 -13.63
CA GLN A 474 -49.28 26.90 -13.50
C GLN A 474 -48.91 27.71 -14.73
N VAL A 475 -47.75 27.44 -15.33
CA VAL A 475 -47.22 28.21 -16.48
C VAL A 475 -46.58 27.26 -17.47
N THR A 476 -46.97 27.37 -18.74
CA THR A 476 -46.29 26.73 -19.87
C THR A 476 -45.05 27.57 -20.25
N PRO A 477 -43.82 27.09 -20.03
CA PRO A 477 -42.60 27.79 -20.44
C PRO A 477 -42.39 27.69 -21.95
N ASP A 478 -41.28 28.25 -22.44
CA ASP A 478 -40.80 27.96 -23.79
C ASP A 478 -40.58 26.44 -23.97
N ARG A 479 -41.42 25.84 -24.81
CA ARG A 479 -41.41 24.42 -25.11
C ARG A 479 -40.06 23.93 -25.63
N THR A 480 -39.32 24.79 -26.32
CA THR A 480 -37.99 24.47 -26.86
C THR A 480 -36.98 24.26 -25.73
N ILE A 481 -37.02 25.10 -24.69
CA ILE A 481 -36.10 25.01 -23.55
C ILE A 481 -36.47 23.82 -22.66
N GLU A 482 -37.78 23.56 -22.47
CA GLU A 482 -38.24 22.35 -21.77
C GLU A 482 -37.77 21.07 -22.46
N LEU A 483 -37.95 20.97 -23.78
CA LEU A 483 -37.51 19.82 -24.56
C LEU A 483 -36.00 19.64 -24.47
N LYS A 484 -35.22 20.73 -24.49
CA LYS A 484 -33.76 20.68 -24.30
C LYS A 484 -33.39 20.09 -22.94
N ASP A 485 -34.00 20.55 -21.85
CA ASP A 485 -33.75 20.02 -20.50
C ASP A 485 -34.18 18.55 -20.38
N GLU A 486 -35.35 18.19 -20.90
CA GLU A 486 -35.88 16.82 -20.85
C GLU A 486 -34.99 15.84 -21.63
N VAL A 487 -34.59 16.19 -22.85
CA VAL A 487 -33.69 15.36 -23.66
C VAL A 487 -32.33 15.23 -23.00
N ALA A 488 -31.77 16.32 -22.48
CA ALA A 488 -30.47 16.30 -21.80
C ALA A 488 -30.47 15.43 -20.54
N GLN A 489 -31.56 15.47 -19.73
CA GLN A 489 -31.70 14.58 -18.58
C GLN A 489 -31.80 13.11 -18.99
N ARG A 490 -32.61 12.79 -20.02
CA ARG A 490 -32.69 11.41 -20.54
C ARG A 490 -31.35 10.90 -21.06
N LEU A 491 -30.58 11.75 -21.74
CA LEU A 491 -29.24 11.40 -22.20
C LEU A 491 -28.27 11.19 -21.02
N ARG A 492 -28.30 12.06 -20.01
CA ARG A 492 -27.52 11.89 -18.78
C ARG A 492 -27.81 10.55 -18.11
N ASP A 493 -29.08 10.22 -17.94
CA ASP A 493 -29.50 8.99 -17.26
C ASP A 493 -29.10 7.76 -18.09
N LEU A 494 -29.35 7.79 -19.41
CA LEU A 494 -28.90 6.76 -20.33
C LEU A 494 -27.39 6.52 -20.26
N PHE A 495 -26.57 7.59 -20.32
CA PHE A 495 -25.13 7.45 -20.24
C PHE A 495 -24.69 6.94 -18.86
N SER A 496 -25.32 7.40 -17.78
CA SER A 496 -25.02 6.93 -16.43
C SER A 496 -25.28 5.43 -16.27
N ASP A 497 -26.43 4.95 -16.72
CA ASP A 497 -26.80 3.53 -16.64
C ASP A 497 -25.97 2.66 -17.59
N SER A 498 -25.48 3.26 -18.68
CA SER A 498 -24.73 2.53 -19.71
C SER A 498 -23.23 2.39 -19.41
N ILE A 499 -22.63 3.22 -18.56
CA ILE A 499 -21.17 3.18 -18.31
C ILE A 499 -20.74 1.82 -17.75
N ASP A 500 -21.36 1.36 -16.67
CA ASP A 500 -20.96 0.09 -16.03
C ASP A 500 -21.29 -1.13 -16.91
N ALA A 501 -22.43 -1.07 -17.60
CA ALA A 501 -22.81 -2.09 -18.58
C ALA A 501 -21.82 -2.14 -19.75
N TYR A 502 -21.37 -0.97 -20.24
CA TYR A 502 -20.40 -0.85 -21.32
C TYR A 502 -19.02 -1.36 -20.90
N ARG A 503 -18.54 -0.97 -19.71
CA ARG A 503 -17.30 -1.47 -19.11
C ARG A 503 -17.32 -3.01 -18.97
N THR A 504 -18.41 -3.55 -18.42
CA THR A 504 -18.58 -5.01 -18.27
C THR A 504 -18.57 -5.72 -19.63
N LYS A 505 -19.27 -5.17 -20.63
CA LYS A 505 -19.30 -5.73 -21.98
C LYS A 505 -17.93 -5.69 -22.65
N LEU A 506 -17.16 -4.62 -22.47
CA LEU A 506 -15.81 -4.48 -23.00
C LEU A 506 -14.86 -5.48 -22.34
N ARG A 507 -14.86 -5.61 -21.01
CA ARG A 507 -14.05 -6.60 -20.29
C ARG A 507 -14.30 -8.01 -20.81
N ARG A 508 -15.56 -8.41 -20.98
CA ARG A 508 -15.92 -9.72 -21.57
C ARG A 508 -15.39 -9.91 -22.99
N ARG A 509 -15.40 -8.85 -23.81
CA ARG A 509 -14.87 -8.90 -25.18
C ARG A 509 -13.35 -9.05 -25.17
N VAL A 510 -12.66 -8.31 -24.32
CA VAL A 510 -11.19 -8.39 -24.14
C VAL A 510 -10.82 -9.78 -23.63
N GLU A 511 -11.49 -10.30 -22.61
CA GLU A 511 -11.27 -11.65 -22.07
C GLU A 511 -11.42 -12.73 -23.15
N ALA A 512 -12.52 -12.68 -23.91
CA ALA A 512 -12.79 -13.66 -24.96
C ALA A 512 -11.71 -13.65 -26.05
N HIS A 513 -11.31 -12.47 -26.52
CA HIS A 513 -10.29 -12.36 -27.56
C HIS A 513 -8.89 -12.68 -27.03
N ALA A 514 -8.55 -12.24 -25.82
CA ALA A 514 -7.28 -12.58 -25.18
C ALA A 514 -7.17 -14.10 -24.98
N SER A 515 -8.24 -14.77 -24.57
CA SER A 515 -8.30 -16.24 -24.46
C SER A 515 -8.18 -16.95 -25.80
N GLU A 516 -8.73 -16.38 -26.88
CA GLU A 516 -8.57 -16.91 -28.23
C GLU A 516 -7.12 -16.82 -28.70
N ILE A 517 -6.49 -15.66 -28.54
CA ILE A 517 -5.08 -15.45 -28.90
C ILE A 517 -4.18 -16.32 -28.03
N PHE A 518 -4.37 -16.33 -26.71
CA PHE A 518 -3.56 -17.10 -25.77
C PHE A 518 -3.51 -18.58 -26.11
N ARG A 519 -4.64 -19.19 -26.46
CA ARG A 519 -4.70 -20.61 -26.90
C ARG A 519 -3.87 -20.90 -28.15
N VAL A 520 -3.64 -19.90 -29.00
CA VAL A 520 -2.79 -20.03 -30.19
C VAL A 520 -1.31 -19.82 -29.82
N LEU A 521 -1.03 -18.97 -28.84
CA LEU A 521 0.34 -18.66 -28.40
C LEU A 521 0.92 -19.76 -27.49
N ALA A 522 0.11 -20.27 -26.55
CA ALA A 522 0.51 -21.24 -25.55
C ALA A 522 0.75 -22.62 -26.17
N SER A 523 1.87 -23.23 -25.83
CA SER A 523 2.19 -24.62 -26.20
C SER A 523 1.57 -25.67 -25.26
N GLU A 524 1.22 -25.31 -24.02
CA GLU A 524 0.63 -26.22 -23.03
C GLU A 524 -0.86 -26.48 -23.31
N PRO A 525 -1.24 -27.72 -23.69
CA PRO A 525 -2.63 -28.06 -24.01
C PRO A 525 -3.59 -27.99 -22.82
N ASP A 526 -3.10 -28.13 -21.59
CA ASP A 526 -3.96 -28.08 -20.40
C ASP A 526 -4.43 -26.66 -20.05
N TYR A 527 -3.83 -25.60 -20.64
CA TYR A 527 -4.26 -24.22 -20.42
C TYR A 527 -5.33 -23.80 -21.45
N VAL A 528 -6.56 -23.62 -20.98
CA VAL A 528 -7.74 -23.50 -21.85
C VAL A 528 -8.16 -22.05 -22.13
N GLY A 529 -7.66 -21.08 -21.37
CA GLY A 529 -8.00 -19.68 -21.59
C GLY A 529 -7.50 -18.74 -20.51
N LEU A 530 -7.99 -17.49 -20.58
CA LEU A 530 -7.68 -16.42 -19.64
C LEU A 530 -8.95 -15.90 -18.98
N ARG A 531 -8.83 -15.45 -17.72
CA ARG A 531 -9.89 -14.77 -16.97
C ARG A 531 -9.45 -13.35 -16.65
N ILE A 532 -10.29 -12.37 -16.98
CA ILE A 532 -9.98 -10.96 -16.70
C ILE A 532 -10.44 -10.57 -15.30
N THR A 533 -9.59 -9.84 -14.58
CA THR A 533 -9.90 -9.21 -13.30
C THR A 533 -10.57 -7.85 -13.52
N ASP A 534 -11.05 -7.22 -12.45
CA ASP A 534 -11.59 -5.85 -12.53
C ASP A 534 -10.55 -4.83 -13.00
N SER A 535 -9.29 -5.00 -12.61
CA SER A 535 -8.17 -4.16 -13.05
C SER A 535 -7.61 -4.54 -14.42
N TYR A 536 -8.34 -5.31 -15.23
CA TYR A 536 -7.91 -5.79 -16.56
C TYR A 536 -6.69 -6.74 -16.56
N GLY A 537 -6.25 -7.22 -15.39
CA GLY A 537 -5.26 -8.29 -15.30
C GLY A 537 -5.85 -9.63 -15.79
N LEU A 538 -5.04 -10.50 -16.38
CA LEU A 538 -5.53 -11.74 -17.03
C LEU A 538 -4.93 -12.99 -16.41
N GLU A 539 -5.72 -13.80 -15.69
CA GLU A 539 -5.31 -15.06 -15.06
C GLU A 539 -5.43 -16.26 -16.00
N ILE A 540 -4.48 -17.20 -15.93
CA ILE A 540 -4.51 -18.43 -16.75
C ILE A 540 -5.43 -19.45 -16.09
N LEU A 541 -6.33 -20.03 -16.88
CA LEU A 541 -7.20 -21.13 -16.46
C LEU A 541 -6.73 -22.45 -17.07
N ASP A 542 -6.69 -23.51 -16.26
CA ASP A 542 -6.53 -24.88 -16.73
C ASP A 542 -7.86 -25.53 -17.14
N LYS A 543 -7.78 -26.77 -17.65
CA LYS A 543 -8.93 -27.59 -18.05
C LYS A 543 -9.97 -27.83 -16.94
N ASP A 544 -9.56 -27.76 -15.67
CA ASP A 544 -10.42 -27.94 -14.51
C ASP A 544 -11.06 -26.61 -14.08
N GLY A 545 -10.63 -25.48 -14.67
CA GLY A 545 -11.12 -24.14 -14.40
C GLY A 545 -10.38 -23.44 -13.25
N GLU A 546 -9.27 -24.01 -12.79
CA GLU A 546 -8.47 -23.48 -11.69
C GLU A 546 -7.44 -22.46 -12.19
N VAL A 547 -7.09 -21.50 -11.33
CA VAL A 547 -6.09 -20.48 -11.64
C VAL A 547 -4.69 -21.06 -11.47
N VAL A 548 -3.90 -21.00 -12.53
CA VAL A 548 -2.54 -21.54 -12.54
C VAL A 548 -1.52 -20.45 -12.19
N ARG A 549 -0.54 -20.80 -11.35
CA ARG A 549 0.61 -19.93 -11.09
C ARG A 549 1.47 -19.81 -12.35
N ARG A 550 1.75 -18.57 -12.75
CA ARG A 550 2.43 -18.28 -14.02
C ARG A 550 3.94 -18.42 -13.91
N SER A 551 4.55 -18.97 -14.96
CA SER A 551 5.99 -18.85 -15.19
C SER A 551 6.29 -17.54 -15.93
N ALA A 552 7.56 -17.12 -15.95
CA ALA A 552 7.98 -15.90 -16.63
C ALA A 552 7.69 -15.90 -18.15
N GLY A 553 7.68 -17.08 -18.78
CA GLY A 553 7.33 -17.23 -20.20
C GLY A 553 5.83 -17.12 -20.45
N TYR A 554 5.00 -17.79 -19.63
CA TYR A 554 3.55 -17.70 -19.75
C TYR A 554 3.01 -16.31 -19.43
N GLU A 555 3.66 -15.58 -18.52
CA GLU A 555 3.35 -14.17 -18.28
C GLU A 555 3.54 -13.32 -19.53
N HIS A 556 4.61 -13.56 -20.28
CA HIS A 556 4.86 -12.89 -21.54
C HIS A 556 3.72 -13.16 -22.54
N LEU A 557 3.28 -14.43 -22.66
CA LEU A 557 2.18 -14.80 -23.55
C LEU A 557 0.85 -14.15 -23.15
N VAL A 558 0.58 -14.01 -21.86
CA VAL A 558 -0.59 -13.29 -21.34
C VAL A 558 -0.56 -11.82 -21.76
N ALA A 559 0.59 -11.14 -21.59
CA ALA A 559 0.73 -9.74 -22.00
C ALA A 559 0.53 -9.54 -23.51
N LEU A 560 1.13 -10.38 -24.35
CA LEU A 560 0.92 -10.34 -25.81
C LEU A 560 -0.55 -10.59 -26.18
N SER A 561 -1.22 -11.49 -25.46
CA SER A 561 -2.64 -11.78 -25.66
C SER A 561 -3.53 -10.59 -25.30
N LEU A 562 -3.19 -9.87 -24.23
CA LEU A 562 -3.89 -8.64 -23.84
C LEU A 562 -3.70 -7.55 -24.90
N ILE A 563 -2.45 -7.33 -25.36
CA ILE A 563 -2.16 -6.31 -26.39
C ILE A 563 -2.95 -6.59 -27.66
N ALA A 564 -2.97 -7.85 -28.12
CA ALA A 564 -3.77 -8.27 -29.27
C ALA A 564 -5.28 -8.03 -29.05
N ALA A 565 -5.80 -8.40 -27.88
CA ALA A 565 -7.21 -8.19 -27.52
C ALA A 565 -7.62 -6.72 -27.44
N LEU A 566 -6.72 -5.87 -26.95
CA LEU A 566 -6.93 -4.44 -26.93
C LEU A 566 -6.87 -3.86 -28.35
N GLN A 567 -5.96 -4.29 -29.21
CA GLN A 567 -5.92 -3.84 -30.61
C GLN A 567 -7.20 -4.15 -31.39
N ASP A 568 -7.90 -5.27 -31.14
CA ASP A 568 -9.21 -5.51 -31.76
C ASP A 568 -10.35 -4.78 -31.03
N SER A 569 -10.28 -4.65 -29.71
CA SER A 569 -11.37 -4.06 -28.92
C SER A 569 -11.34 -2.53 -28.83
N ALA A 570 -10.21 -1.91 -29.18
CA ALA A 570 -9.97 -0.47 -29.10
C ALA A 570 -10.83 0.33 -30.08
N ALA A 571 -11.17 1.56 -29.66
CA ALA A 571 -11.75 2.56 -30.55
C ALA A 571 -10.71 3.06 -31.59
N VAL A 572 -9.44 3.13 -31.18
CA VAL A 572 -8.30 3.51 -32.03
C VAL A 572 -7.48 2.25 -32.33
N ARG A 573 -7.46 1.84 -33.59
CA ARG A 573 -6.68 0.69 -34.07
C ARG A 573 -5.51 1.18 -34.92
N GLY A 574 -4.37 0.49 -34.88
CA GLY A 574 -3.27 0.81 -35.77
C GLY A 574 -2.09 -0.16 -35.74
N PRO A 575 -0.92 0.30 -36.21
CA PRO A 575 0.29 -0.51 -36.32
C PRO A 575 0.86 -0.88 -34.94
N VAL A 576 1.53 -2.03 -34.85
CA VAL A 576 2.27 -2.41 -33.65
C VAL A 576 3.75 -2.59 -34.00
N VAL A 577 4.61 -1.79 -33.38
CA VAL A 577 6.06 -1.93 -33.41
C VAL A 577 6.46 -2.70 -32.14
N MET A 578 7.19 -3.81 -32.29
CA MET A 578 7.61 -4.66 -31.17
C MET A 578 9.15 -4.68 -31.09
N ASP A 579 9.73 -4.21 -29.98
CA ASP A 579 11.15 -4.37 -29.68
C ASP A 579 11.38 -5.53 -28.70
N TYR A 580 12.21 -6.49 -29.12
CA TYR A 580 12.62 -7.65 -28.32
C TYR A 580 11.47 -8.46 -27.67
N PRO A 581 10.45 -8.90 -28.44
CA PRO A 581 9.27 -9.54 -27.87
C PRO A 581 9.44 -11.02 -27.51
N PHE A 582 10.63 -11.62 -27.58
CA PHE A 582 10.78 -13.07 -27.33
C PHE A 582 11.72 -13.41 -26.17
N GLY A 583 12.34 -12.44 -25.50
CA GLY A 583 13.44 -12.66 -24.56
C GLY A 583 13.17 -13.56 -23.34
N ARG A 584 11.90 -13.90 -23.04
CA ARG A 584 11.49 -14.80 -21.94
C ARG A 584 10.86 -16.12 -22.43
N LEU A 585 10.79 -16.34 -23.74
CA LEU A 585 10.09 -17.46 -24.36
C LEU A 585 11.05 -18.59 -24.74
N ASP A 586 10.57 -19.83 -24.73
CA ASP A 586 11.26 -20.96 -25.33
C ASP A 586 11.02 -21.02 -26.86
N ALA A 587 11.68 -21.96 -27.54
CA ALA A 587 11.62 -22.07 -29.00
C ALA A 587 10.20 -22.37 -29.51
N ASP A 588 9.44 -23.21 -28.82
CA ASP A 588 8.11 -23.65 -29.25
C ASP A 588 7.10 -22.50 -29.13
N ASN A 589 7.05 -21.83 -27.97
CA ASN A 589 6.20 -20.65 -27.79
C ASN A 589 6.63 -19.50 -28.72
N THR A 590 7.93 -19.32 -28.97
CA THR A 590 8.40 -18.33 -29.94
C THR A 590 7.88 -18.60 -31.35
N ALA A 591 7.91 -19.86 -31.80
CA ALA A 591 7.38 -20.24 -33.11
C ALA A 591 5.86 -19.97 -33.21
N HIS A 592 5.10 -20.28 -32.15
CA HIS A 592 3.67 -19.96 -32.10
C HIS A 592 3.39 -18.46 -32.14
N VAL A 593 4.14 -17.64 -31.38
CA VAL A 593 3.99 -16.18 -31.41
C VAL A 593 4.29 -15.63 -32.81
N VAL A 594 5.39 -16.06 -33.44
CA VAL A 594 5.74 -15.64 -34.81
C VAL A 594 4.62 -15.97 -35.79
N ALA A 595 4.04 -17.18 -35.72
CA ALA A 595 2.92 -17.57 -36.57
C ALA A 595 1.64 -16.76 -36.30
N ALA A 596 1.46 -16.28 -35.07
CA ALA A 596 0.29 -15.52 -34.64
C ALA A 596 0.37 -14.01 -34.92
N LEU A 597 1.54 -13.44 -35.23
CA LEU A 597 1.72 -11.99 -35.48
C LEU A 597 0.66 -11.38 -36.43
N PRO A 598 0.29 -12.01 -37.56
CA PRO A 598 -0.73 -11.46 -38.47
C PRO A 598 -2.15 -11.38 -37.87
N ARG A 599 -2.41 -12.13 -36.78
CA ARG A 599 -3.68 -12.09 -36.04
C ARG A 599 -3.68 -11.03 -34.95
N MET A 600 -2.51 -10.66 -34.42
CA MET A 600 -2.38 -9.72 -33.30
C MET A 600 -2.65 -8.26 -33.72
N ALA A 601 -2.17 -7.87 -34.90
CA ALA A 601 -2.44 -6.56 -35.47
C ALA A 601 -2.44 -6.62 -37.00
N ARG A 602 -3.06 -5.63 -37.65
CA ARG A 602 -3.06 -5.57 -39.12
C ARG A 602 -1.65 -5.34 -39.65
N GLN A 603 -0.91 -4.39 -39.09
CA GLN A 603 0.46 -4.06 -39.49
C GLN A 603 1.40 -4.27 -38.29
N VAL A 604 2.38 -5.16 -38.42
CA VAL A 604 3.34 -5.49 -37.35
C VAL A 604 4.76 -5.18 -37.83
N ILE A 605 5.52 -4.44 -37.03
CA ILE A 605 6.95 -4.15 -37.28
C ILE A 605 7.75 -4.78 -36.14
N LEU A 606 8.39 -5.91 -36.41
CA LEU A 606 9.13 -6.70 -35.44
C LEU A 606 10.62 -6.34 -35.49
N LEU A 607 11.16 -5.84 -34.38
CA LEU A 607 12.59 -5.57 -34.23
C LEU A 607 13.23 -6.73 -33.47
N SER A 608 14.15 -7.44 -34.11
CA SER A 608 14.72 -8.69 -33.58
C SER A 608 16.18 -8.88 -33.98
N PHE A 609 16.91 -9.77 -33.31
CA PHE A 609 18.28 -10.13 -33.67
C PHE A 609 18.38 -11.55 -34.24
N ASP A 610 19.45 -11.82 -34.99
CA ASP A 610 19.70 -13.15 -35.55
C ASP A 610 19.88 -14.18 -34.41
N GLY A 611 18.99 -15.17 -34.35
CA GLY A 611 18.98 -16.22 -33.32
C GLY A 611 17.87 -16.08 -32.27
N GLU A 612 17.09 -15.00 -32.27
CA GLU A 612 15.93 -14.85 -31.38
C GLU A 612 14.78 -15.79 -31.77
N PHE A 613 14.65 -16.10 -33.06
CA PHE A 613 13.76 -17.13 -33.59
C PHE A 613 14.36 -17.77 -34.84
N ASP A 614 13.88 -18.96 -35.21
CA ASP A 614 14.29 -19.62 -36.45
C ASP A 614 13.69 -18.88 -37.66
N ARG A 615 14.56 -18.23 -38.44
CA ARG A 615 14.18 -17.49 -39.65
C ARG A 615 13.53 -18.41 -40.70
N ALA A 616 14.02 -19.62 -40.90
CA ALA A 616 13.45 -20.52 -41.89
C ALA A 616 12.02 -20.92 -41.50
N ALA A 617 11.80 -21.24 -40.22
CA ALA A 617 10.47 -21.49 -39.68
C ALA A 617 9.56 -20.26 -39.77
N ALA A 618 10.07 -19.06 -39.47
CA ALA A 618 9.31 -17.82 -39.57
C ALA A 618 8.87 -17.51 -41.01
N LEU A 619 9.75 -17.71 -42.00
CA LEU A 619 9.42 -17.57 -43.42
C LEU A 619 8.28 -18.51 -43.84
N GLN A 620 8.31 -19.76 -43.37
CA GLN A 620 7.26 -20.74 -43.64
C GLN A 620 5.94 -20.38 -42.94
N ALA A 621 6.00 -19.98 -41.67
CA ALA A 621 4.83 -19.67 -40.87
C ALA A 621 4.11 -18.39 -41.33
N LEU A 622 4.86 -17.34 -41.63
CA LEU A 622 4.30 -16.06 -42.07
C LEU A 622 3.85 -16.10 -43.53
N GLY A 623 4.56 -16.84 -44.39
CA GLY A 623 4.25 -16.95 -45.81
C GLY A 623 4.02 -15.59 -46.46
N GLY A 624 2.86 -15.42 -47.12
CA GLY A 624 2.49 -14.16 -47.78
C GLY A 624 2.20 -12.98 -46.84
N ASN A 625 2.14 -13.20 -45.52
CA ASN A 625 2.00 -12.11 -44.55
C ASN A 625 3.34 -11.40 -44.27
N LEU A 626 4.49 -11.99 -44.59
CA LEU A 626 5.78 -11.31 -44.47
C LEU A 626 5.97 -10.38 -45.67
N VAL A 627 5.87 -9.07 -45.45
CA VAL A 627 5.88 -8.07 -46.53
C VAL A 627 7.30 -7.64 -46.90
N ALA A 628 8.15 -7.41 -45.90
CA ALA A 628 9.56 -7.10 -46.12
C ALA A 628 10.42 -7.43 -44.90
N GLU A 629 11.68 -7.72 -45.18
CA GLU A 629 12.74 -7.84 -44.18
C GLU A 629 13.73 -6.68 -44.36
N TYR A 630 14.22 -6.13 -43.27
CA TYR A 630 15.27 -5.12 -43.19
C TYR A 630 16.41 -5.64 -42.33
N GLN A 631 17.63 -5.16 -42.58
CA GLN A 631 18.83 -5.47 -41.81
C GLN A 631 19.49 -4.16 -41.37
N LEU A 632 19.86 -4.09 -40.09
CA LEU A 632 20.69 -3.03 -39.53
C LEU A 632 22.15 -3.41 -39.71
N GLU A 633 22.79 -2.87 -40.75
CA GLU A 633 24.20 -3.13 -41.06
C GLU A 633 25.10 -2.09 -40.39
N ARG A 634 26.10 -2.56 -39.64
CA ARG A 634 27.05 -1.67 -38.99
C ARG A 634 28.11 -1.19 -39.98
N ARG A 635 28.19 0.12 -40.19
CA ARG A 635 29.30 0.78 -40.90
C ARG A 635 30.42 1.23 -39.94
N SER A 636 30.07 1.80 -38.77
CA SER A 636 31.04 2.23 -37.74
C SER A 636 30.50 2.00 -36.31
N SER A 637 31.22 2.42 -35.27
CA SER A 637 30.68 2.42 -33.89
C SER A 637 29.50 3.38 -33.69
N LYS A 638 29.33 4.36 -34.59
CA LYS A 638 28.35 5.45 -34.50
C LYS A 638 27.53 5.62 -35.79
N HIS A 639 27.61 4.64 -36.69
CA HIS A 639 26.92 4.63 -37.97
C HIS A 639 26.40 3.22 -38.28
N THR A 640 25.09 3.07 -38.28
CA THR A 640 24.32 1.90 -38.71
C THR A 640 23.49 2.31 -39.91
N VAL A 641 23.41 1.47 -40.95
CA VAL A 641 22.59 1.68 -42.14
C VAL A 641 21.44 0.68 -42.15
N ILE A 642 20.23 1.16 -42.44
CA ILE A 642 19.05 0.32 -42.67
C ILE A 642 19.05 -0.13 -44.14
N GLU A 643 19.16 -1.43 -44.37
CA GLU A 643 19.11 -2.02 -45.72
C GLU A 643 17.93 -2.98 -45.85
N ARG A 644 17.23 -2.94 -47.00
CA ARG A 644 16.21 -3.94 -47.29
C ARG A 644 16.89 -5.28 -47.61
N ARG A 645 16.59 -6.31 -46.83
CA ARG A 645 17.14 -7.67 -47.04
C ARG A 645 16.49 -8.24 -48.30
N ARG A 646 17.30 -8.74 -49.24
CA ARG A 646 16.77 -9.42 -50.44
C ARG A 646 16.09 -10.71 -49.99
N ALA A 647 14.90 -10.98 -50.54
CA ALA A 647 14.21 -12.24 -50.32
C ALA A 647 15.17 -13.39 -50.69
N ALA A 648 15.32 -14.37 -49.78
CA ALA A 648 16.00 -15.59 -50.12
C ALA A 648 15.11 -16.31 -51.15
N VAL A 649 15.63 -16.51 -52.37
CA VAL A 649 15.01 -17.33 -53.41
C VAL A 649 14.94 -18.77 -52.95
#